data_AF-A0A8T4MQF3-F1
#
_entry.id   AF-A0A8T4MQF3-F1
#
_cell.length_a   1.000
_cell.length_b   1.000
_cell.length_c   1.000
_cell.angle_alpha   90.00
_cell.angle_beta   90.00
_cell.angle_gamma   90.00
#
_symmetry.space_group_name_H-M   'P 1'
#
loop_
_entity.id
_entity.type
_entity.pdbx_description
1 polymer ?
#
loop_
_entity_poly.entity_id
_entity_poly.type
_entity_poly.pdbx_seq_one_letter_code
_entity_poly.pdbx_strand_id
1 'polypeptide(L)'
;MKVLVGFPPTQSPLGTPLLSQNRQFQYFEKPTFLYPVVLGTAATMAKKAGHEVIWEDAIAQNMDWRAYDEMLSREKPDIFLFETKAPVVKKHWEAINHIKNKFPNIKIVICGDHVSYLPGETLENSEVDYVINGGYFDFAFMELVEWLDGNKETKVPNGIWHRNKKNEIVENGRYFLKNNLDDAPFPDRKLTKYMDYQDEFNLKGRPQFYIMSARDCAWGKCTFCFHPEMDVVTEEGIKLIKDIKVGEEVLTHDGSYGKTDFVFEREYNGEMIHITTNNTKEIICTPNHKLFVLREENKQLVRAENLRVSDILVGPAIQNTQLLLNKGNGSIQLIKPLLKSGDSYFKIIDISKEEYHGLVYNLSVPGNRTYVCNLISVSNCVWDHALYPKGSYKQRSPENTFEEVKHLVDDLGAREIFDDAGTIPPGLWLKKFCEIMISSGYNKKVMYSCNMRFGWVDADMYKLMKKAGFRLLKFGLESGCQKTIDKLDKGTDVNKVHQHCKDAKDAGLTVHITMMVGYPWETKEDAMKTFNLAKDLMHKGLVDIHQSTVVMPYPGTPLYEEAAREGWLRFEKTDYEKLAMDQPAMKTINMTPEEVQGICKLNYKIYLHPKYVWQHAKSRIKSWEDVKYTWEGFTAVIGHIKDFSRKPELQRDKSELLSKEQVARMNANLHNPRQDLVAIKPGATEPIPYRHIEEVKVEMPLQIVR
;
A
#
# COMPACT_ATOMS: atom_id res chain seq x y z
N MET A 1 -26.33 -17.02 -5.89
CA MET A 1 -26.65 -16.33 -4.61
C MET A 1 -26.97 -14.85 -4.79
N LYS A 2 -27.51 -14.23 -3.75
CA LYS A 2 -27.58 -12.78 -3.52
C LYS A 2 -26.43 -12.34 -2.61
N VAL A 3 -25.51 -11.54 -3.17
CA VAL A 3 -24.22 -11.15 -2.58
C VAL A 3 -24.27 -9.70 -2.13
N LEU A 4 -24.09 -9.45 -0.84
CA LEU A 4 -23.88 -8.12 -0.29
C LEU A 4 -22.38 -7.83 -0.19
N VAL A 5 -21.93 -6.69 -0.71
CA VAL A 5 -20.57 -6.17 -0.54
C VAL A 5 -20.67 -4.75 0.00
N GLY A 6 -19.84 -4.41 1.00
CA GLY A 6 -19.77 -3.04 1.51
C GLY A 6 -19.26 -2.98 2.94
N PHE A 7 -19.88 -2.15 3.79
CA PHE A 7 -19.44 -1.93 5.17
C PHE A 7 -20.65 -1.81 6.11
N PRO A 8 -20.63 -2.47 7.29
CA PRO A 8 -21.66 -2.28 8.30
C PRO A 8 -21.49 -0.91 9.00
N PRO A 9 -22.51 -0.44 9.75
CA PRO A 9 -22.39 0.79 10.53
C PRO A 9 -21.26 0.73 11.56
N THR A 10 -20.28 1.63 11.46
CA THR A 10 -19.12 1.72 12.36
C THR A 10 -19.06 3.09 13.04
N GLN A 11 -20.06 3.36 13.89
CA GLN A 11 -20.16 4.64 14.61
C GLN A 11 -19.06 4.77 15.68
N SER A 12 -18.50 5.97 15.79
CA SER A 12 -17.47 6.30 16.76
C SER A 12 -17.60 7.75 17.23
N PRO A 13 -17.41 8.04 18.54
CA PRO A 13 -17.34 9.42 19.03
C PRO A 13 -16.08 10.16 18.55
N LEU A 14 -15.10 9.43 18.00
CA LEU A 14 -13.86 10.01 17.46
C LEU A 14 -14.05 10.62 16.06
N GLY A 15 -15.18 10.36 15.40
CA GLY A 15 -15.50 10.83 14.05
C GLY A 15 -15.78 9.67 13.10
N THR A 16 -15.69 9.95 11.79
CA THR A 16 -15.95 8.97 10.73
C THR A 16 -14.70 8.12 10.49
N PRO A 17 -14.80 6.77 10.56
CA PRO A 17 -13.66 5.91 10.25
C PRO A 17 -13.41 5.85 8.74
N LEU A 18 -12.17 6.12 8.32
CA LEU A 18 -11.76 5.89 6.94
C LEU A 18 -11.27 4.45 6.76
N LEU A 19 -12.17 3.57 6.32
CA LEU A 19 -11.89 2.14 6.12
C LEU A 19 -11.64 1.78 4.66
N SER A 20 -12.39 2.40 3.75
CA SER A 20 -12.33 2.07 2.33
C SER A 20 -10.96 2.39 1.74
N GLN A 21 -10.35 1.40 1.07
CA GLN A 21 -9.13 1.53 0.24
C GLN A 21 -7.88 2.12 0.91
N ASN A 22 -7.89 2.42 2.21
CA ASN A 22 -6.77 3.09 2.86
C ASN A 22 -5.77 2.07 3.45
N ARG A 23 -4.47 2.32 3.27
CA ARG A 23 -3.40 1.53 3.90
C ARG A 23 -3.22 1.87 5.38
N GLN A 24 -3.72 3.02 5.81
CA GLN A 24 -3.63 3.52 7.18
C GLN A 24 -5.03 3.87 7.70
N PHE A 25 -5.33 3.56 8.95
CA PHE A 25 -6.63 3.86 9.54
C PHE A 25 -6.59 5.18 10.31
N GLN A 26 -7.59 6.03 10.11
CA GLN A 26 -7.77 7.26 10.88
C GLN A 26 -9.27 7.59 11.02
N TYR A 27 -9.62 8.24 12.13
CA TYR A 27 -10.91 8.92 12.31
C TYR A 27 -10.82 10.37 11.86
N PHE A 28 -11.79 10.84 11.07
CA PHE A 28 -11.88 12.21 10.62
C PHE A 28 -13.09 12.93 11.22
N GLU A 29 -12.93 14.19 11.63
CA GLU A 29 -14.06 15.05 12.05
C GLU A 29 -15.00 15.34 10.88
N LYS A 30 -14.42 15.62 9.71
CA LYS A 30 -15.16 15.78 8.45
C LYS A 30 -15.14 14.42 7.74
N PRO A 31 -16.29 13.84 7.35
CA PRO A 31 -16.30 12.58 6.63
C PRO A 31 -15.45 12.62 5.36
N THR A 32 -14.55 11.64 5.25
CA THR A 32 -13.62 11.44 4.15
C THR A 32 -13.76 10.00 3.69
N PHE A 33 -13.94 9.79 2.38
CA PHE A 33 -14.12 8.45 1.82
C PHE A 33 -13.24 8.26 0.59
N LEU A 34 -12.44 7.20 0.60
CA LEU A 34 -11.75 6.74 -0.61
C LEU A 34 -12.60 5.66 -1.28
N TYR A 35 -12.56 5.57 -2.60
CA TYR A 35 -13.32 4.54 -3.29
C TYR A 35 -12.67 3.15 -3.09
N PRO A 36 -13.38 2.13 -2.55
CA PRO A 36 -12.87 0.77 -2.32
C PRO A 36 -12.71 -0.03 -3.62
N VAL A 37 -11.62 0.22 -4.35
CA VAL A 37 -11.31 -0.42 -5.65
C VAL A 37 -11.38 -1.95 -5.58
N VAL A 38 -10.78 -2.58 -4.55
CA VAL A 38 -10.71 -4.04 -4.45
C VAL A 38 -12.08 -4.65 -4.17
N LEU A 39 -12.85 -4.12 -3.21
CA LEU A 39 -14.22 -4.60 -2.95
C LEU A 39 -15.16 -4.31 -4.12
N GLY A 40 -15.02 -3.16 -4.78
CA GLY A 40 -15.78 -2.85 -6.00
C GLY A 40 -15.46 -3.80 -7.15
N THR A 41 -14.21 -4.27 -7.24
CA THR A 41 -13.81 -5.34 -8.17
C THR A 41 -14.51 -6.65 -7.80
N ALA A 42 -14.51 -7.06 -6.52
CA ALA A 42 -15.20 -8.26 -6.05
C ALA A 42 -16.71 -8.24 -6.38
N ALA A 43 -17.39 -7.12 -6.11
CA ALA A 43 -18.79 -6.92 -6.44
C ALA A 43 -19.04 -7.06 -7.95
N THR A 44 -18.14 -6.55 -8.78
CA THR A 44 -18.24 -6.66 -10.24
C THR A 44 -18.01 -8.08 -10.74
N MET A 45 -17.05 -8.81 -10.15
CA MET A 45 -16.81 -10.21 -10.46
C MET A 45 -18.04 -11.06 -10.11
N ALA A 46 -18.63 -10.86 -8.94
CA ALA A 46 -19.84 -11.57 -8.51
C ALA A 46 -21.02 -11.30 -9.48
N LYS A 47 -21.20 -10.05 -9.91
CA LYS A 47 -22.23 -9.70 -10.90
C LYS A 47 -21.98 -10.37 -12.25
N LYS A 48 -20.73 -10.40 -12.73
CA LYS A 48 -20.35 -11.07 -13.98
C LYS A 48 -20.51 -12.59 -13.92
N ALA A 49 -20.36 -13.19 -12.74
CA ALA A 49 -20.64 -14.61 -12.50
C ALA A 49 -22.15 -14.94 -12.42
N GLY A 50 -23.04 -13.93 -12.58
CA GLY A 50 -24.48 -14.13 -12.62
C GLY A 50 -25.17 -14.04 -11.26
N HIS A 51 -24.48 -13.58 -10.22
CA HIS A 51 -25.10 -13.34 -8.90
C HIS A 51 -25.84 -12.01 -8.84
N GLU A 52 -26.88 -11.94 -8.02
CA GLU A 52 -27.50 -10.67 -7.65
C GLU A 52 -26.56 -9.97 -6.67
N VAL A 53 -26.15 -8.73 -6.94
CA VAL A 53 -25.16 -8.00 -6.13
C VAL A 53 -25.76 -6.74 -5.54
N ILE A 54 -25.55 -6.57 -4.24
CA ILE A 54 -25.92 -5.39 -3.49
C ILE A 54 -24.63 -4.72 -3.02
N TRP A 55 -24.56 -3.41 -3.25
CA TRP A 55 -23.51 -2.57 -2.69
C TRP A 55 -24.09 -1.70 -1.58
N GLU A 56 -23.64 -1.87 -0.34
CA GLU A 56 -23.98 -0.96 0.75
C GLU A 56 -22.81 -0.61 1.67
N ASP A 57 -22.34 0.63 1.54
CA ASP A 57 -21.39 1.26 2.45
C ASP A 57 -22.13 2.12 3.45
N ALA A 58 -22.49 1.54 4.60
CA ALA A 58 -23.20 2.23 5.66
C ALA A 58 -22.40 3.41 6.25
N ILE A 59 -21.08 3.43 6.07
CA ILE A 59 -20.21 4.48 6.58
C ILE A 59 -20.28 5.69 5.65
N ALA A 60 -20.10 5.48 4.34
CA ALA A 60 -20.21 6.53 3.34
C ALA A 60 -21.61 7.15 3.30
N GLN A 61 -22.63 6.34 3.51
CA GLN A 61 -24.04 6.78 3.52
C GLN A 61 -24.54 7.28 4.88
N ASN A 62 -23.68 7.28 5.91
CA ASN A 62 -24.03 7.66 7.28
C ASN A 62 -25.28 6.93 7.82
N MET A 63 -25.37 5.63 7.53
CA MET A 63 -26.49 4.77 7.91
C MET A 63 -26.30 4.25 9.35
N ASP A 64 -27.37 4.26 10.14
CA ASP A 64 -27.37 3.66 11.47
C ASP A 64 -27.79 2.18 11.44
N TRP A 65 -27.66 1.51 12.60
CA TRP A 65 -28.03 0.10 12.72
C TRP A 65 -29.51 -0.19 12.43
N ARG A 66 -30.42 0.75 12.69
CA ARG A 66 -31.84 0.55 12.41
C ARG A 66 -32.08 0.50 10.90
N ALA A 67 -31.59 1.50 10.18
CA ALA A 67 -31.72 1.55 8.73
C ALA A 67 -30.97 0.38 8.05
N TYR A 68 -29.82 -0.02 8.59
CA TYR A 68 -29.06 -1.15 8.08
C TYR A 68 -29.78 -2.49 8.32
N ASP A 69 -30.38 -2.70 9.49
CA ASP A 69 -31.20 -3.88 9.78
C ASP A 69 -32.45 -3.95 8.88
N GLU A 70 -33.10 -2.80 8.61
CA GLU A 70 -34.21 -2.69 7.66
C GLU A 70 -33.76 -3.05 6.24
N MET A 71 -32.57 -2.62 5.82
CA MET A 71 -31.96 -3.02 4.54
C MET A 71 -31.72 -4.53 4.49
N LEU A 72 -31.07 -5.13 5.49
CA LEU A 72 -30.82 -6.57 5.54
C LEU A 72 -32.12 -7.38 5.54
N SER A 73 -33.15 -6.91 6.23
CA SER A 73 -34.47 -7.54 6.28
C SER A 73 -35.19 -7.53 4.93
N ARG A 74 -35.05 -6.43 4.18
CA ARG A 74 -35.63 -6.26 2.85
C ARG A 74 -34.87 -7.07 1.81
N GLU A 75 -33.56 -6.94 1.81
CA GLU A 75 -32.69 -7.49 0.78
C GLU A 75 -32.44 -8.99 0.95
N LYS A 76 -32.33 -9.48 2.19
CA LYS A 76 -32.06 -10.89 2.53
C LYS A 76 -30.88 -11.50 1.75
N PRO A 77 -29.67 -10.93 1.86
CA PRO A 77 -28.49 -11.47 1.17
C PRO A 77 -28.14 -12.86 1.71
N ASP A 78 -27.65 -13.75 0.83
CA ASP A 78 -27.14 -15.06 1.22
C ASP A 78 -25.75 -14.95 1.86
N ILE A 79 -24.94 -14.03 1.34
CA ILE A 79 -23.55 -13.83 1.74
C ILE A 79 -23.21 -12.33 1.82
N PHE A 80 -22.40 -11.94 2.80
CA PHE A 80 -21.97 -10.57 3.05
C PHE A 80 -20.45 -10.48 3.17
N LEU A 81 -19.80 -9.77 2.24
CA LEU A 81 -18.37 -9.45 2.27
C LEU A 81 -18.13 -8.02 2.75
N PHE A 82 -17.26 -7.84 3.75
CA PHE A 82 -16.73 -6.52 4.11
C PHE A 82 -15.26 -6.56 4.55
N GLU A 83 -14.58 -5.42 4.45
CA GLU A 83 -13.20 -5.23 4.90
C GLU A 83 -13.16 -4.65 6.32
N THR A 84 -12.19 -5.10 7.12
CA THR A 84 -11.88 -4.58 8.45
C THR A 84 -10.45 -4.06 8.55
N LYS A 85 -10.20 -3.25 9.59
CA LYS A 85 -8.85 -2.83 10.00
C LYS A 85 -8.60 -3.07 11.47
N ALA A 86 -7.34 -3.21 11.86
CA ALA A 86 -6.96 -3.46 13.26
C ALA A 86 -7.68 -2.52 14.26
N PRO A 87 -7.74 -1.18 14.06
CA PRO A 87 -8.34 -0.29 15.06
C PRO A 87 -9.85 -0.41 15.26
N VAL A 88 -10.55 -1.10 14.37
CA VAL A 88 -12.02 -1.30 14.44
C VAL A 88 -12.40 -2.77 14.49
N VAL A 89 -11.43 -3.70 14.52
CA VAL A 89 -11.72 -5.13 14.40
C VAL A 89 -12.67 -5.62 15.48
N LYS A 90 -12.49 -5.17 16.74
CA LYS A 90 -13.39 -5.51 17.86
C LYS A 90 -14.82 -5.00 17.64
N LYS A 91 -14.98 -3.77 17.12
CA LYS A 91 -16.29 -3.23 16.72
C LYS A 91 -16.93 -4.05 15.60
N HIS A 92 -16.12 -4.55 14.66
CA HIS A 92 -16.61 -5.41 13.60
C HIS A 92 -16.97 -6.82 14.11
N TRP A 93 -16.30 -7.35 15.15
CA TRP A 93 -16.75 -8.57 15.83
C TRP A 93 -18.13 -8.38 16.47
N GLU A 94 -18.35 -7.25 17.14
CA GLU A 94 -19.68 -6.88 17.67
C GLU A 94 -20.73 -6.75 16.55
N ALA A 95 -20.37 -6.10 15.43
CA ALA A 95 -21.22 -5.97 14.26
C ALA A 95 -21.61 -7.33 13.66
N ILE A 96 -20.64 -8.25 13.54
CA ILE A 96 -20.87 -9.64 13.10
C ILE A 96 -21.87 -10.31 14.04
N ASN A 97 -21.64 -10.26 15.35
CA ASN A 97 -22.50 -10.92 16.33
C ASN A 97 -23.92 -10.34 16.32
N HIS A 98 -24.07 -9.02 16.17
CA HIS A 98 -25.38 -8.37 15.99
C HIS A 98 -26.12 -8.91 14.76
N ILE A 99 -25.43 -8.95 13.60
CA ILE A 99 -26.03 -9.45 12.35
C ILE A 99 -26.39 -10.93 12.48
N LYS A 100 -25.50 -11.78 13.02
CA LYS A 100 -25.76 -13.21 13.17
C LYS A 100 -26.89 -13.52 14.14
N ASN A 101 -27.09 -12.71 15.18
CA ASN A 101 -28.21 -12.85 16.11
C ASN A 101 -29.56 -12.58 15.43
N LYS A 102 -29.65 -11.54 14.60
CA LYS A 102 -30.90 -11.17 13.91
C LYS A 102 -31.13 -11.93 12.60
N PHE A 103 -30.07 -12.24 11.88
CA PHE A 103 -30.07 -12.80 10.53
C PHE A 103 -29.09 -14.00 10.44
N PRO A 104 -29.36 -15.10 11.18
CA PRO A 104 -28.41 -16.21 11.34
C PRO A 104 -28.03 -16.92 10.03
N ASN A 105 -28.89 -16.83 9.02
CA ASN A 105 -28.69 -17.46 7.71
C ASN A 105 -27.69 -16.73 6.82
N ILE A 106 -27.43 -15.44 7.06
CA ILE A 106 -26.46 -14.67 6.26
C ILE A 106 -25.06 -15.24 6.54
N LYS A 107 -24.36 -15.63 5.47
CA LYS A 107 -22.96 -16.03 5.53
C LYS A 107 -22.07 -14.80 5.54
N ILE A 108 -21.31 -14.60 6.61
CA ILE A 108 -20.45 -13.42 6.72
C ILE A 108 -19.01 -13.79 6.36
N VAL A 109 -18.43 -13.02 5.44
CA VAL A 109 -17.04 -13.11 5.01
C VAL A 109 -16.34 -11.81 5.37
N ILE A 110 -15.26 -11.91 6.15
CA ILE A 110 -14.45 -10.75 6.53
C ILE A 110 -13.06 -10.83 5.90
N CYS A 111 -12.54 -9.69 5.44
CA CYS A 111 -11.21 -9.54 4.87
C CYS A 111 -10.53 -8.27 5.44
N GLY A 112 -9.25 -8.05 5.15
CA GLY A 112 -8.51 -6.89 5.69
C GLY A 112 -7.16 -7.24 6.30
N ASP A 113 -6.45 -6.22 6.77
CA ASP A 113 -5.06 -6.33 7.25
C ASP A 113 -4.93 -7.17 8.51
N HIS A 114 -5.76 -6.89 9.51
CA HIS A 114 -5.77 -7.59 10.78
C HIS A 114 -6.14 -9.06 10.59
N VAL A 115 -7.21 -9.34 9.87
CA VAL A 115 -7.71 -10.72 9.69
C VAL A 115 -6.85 -11.54 8.73
N SER A 116 -6.06 -10.89 7.89
CA SER A 116 -5.03 -11.59 7.10
C SER A 116 -3.86 -12.06 7.95
N TYR A 117 -3.57 -11.37 9.05
CA TYR A 117 -2.50 -11.76 9.97
C TYR A 117 -2.99 -12.67 11.11
N LEU A 118 -4.15 -12.37 11.70
CA LEU A 118 -4.74 -13.08 12.84
C LEU A 118 -6.16 -13.59 12.49
N PRO A 119 -6.30 -14.47 11.49
CA PRO A 119 -7.61 -15.00 11.08
C PRO A 119 -8.29 -15.80 12.20
N GLY A 120 -7.52 -16.60 12.94
CA GLY A 120 -8.02 -17.39 14.07
C GLY A 120 -8.63 -16.53 15.17
N GLU A 121 -7.99 -15.43 15.55
CA GLU A 121 -8.48 -14.52 16.59
C GLU A 121 -9.87 -13.97 16.25
N THR A 122 -10.13 -13.66 14.99
CA THR A 122 -11.45 -13.18 14.55
C THR A 122 -12.51 -14.29 14.57
N LEU A 123 -12.13 -15.52 14.25
CA LEU A 123 -12.99 -16.70 14.43
C LEU A 123 -13.18 -17.08 15.91
N GLU A 124 -12.32 -16.67 16.82
CA GLU A 124 -12.51 -16.94 18.24
C GLU A 124 -13.46 -15.93 18.88
N ASN A 125 -13.44 -14.68 18.41
CA ASN A 125 -14.14 -13.55 19.04
C ASN A 125 -15.44 -13.13 18.34
N SER A 126 -15.84 -13.79 17.24
CA SER A 126 -17.06 -13.44 16.50
C SER A 126 -17.69 -14.64 15.79
N GLU A 127 -19.00 -14.60 15.57
CA GLU A 127 -19.79 -15.61 14.84
C GLU A 127 -19.59 -15.57 13.29
N VAL A 128 -18.44 -15.07 12.82
CA VAL A 128 -18.15 -14.96 11.39
C VAL A 128 -18.07 -16.35 10.73
N ASP A 129 -18.58 -16.50 9.51
CA ASP A 129 -18.59 -17.79 8.81
C ASP A 129 -17.22 -18.06 8.13
N TYR A 130 -16.64 -17.04 7.48
CA TYR A 130 -15.40 -17.17 6.71
C TYR A 130 -14.47 -15.96 6.92
N VAL A 131 -13.17 -16.21 7.00
CA VAL A 131 -12.12 -15.18 6.99
C VAL A 131 -11.23 -15.38 5.77
N ILE A 132 -10.99 -14.31 5.01
CA ILE A 132 -10.03 -14.32 3.90
C ILE A 132 -8.65 -13.90 4.42
N ASN A 133 -7.70 -14.83 4.36
CA ASN A 133 -6.30 -14.62 4.68
C ASN A 133 -5.51 -14.27 3.40
N GLY A 134 -5.19 -12.99 3.19
CA GLY A 134 -4.38 -12.50 2.07
C GLY A 134 -5.06 -11.38 1.27
N GLY A 135 -4.28 -10.51 0.63
CA GLY A 135 -4.74 -9.22 0.07
C GLY A 135 -5.50 -9.27 -1.25
N TYR A 136 -5.55 -10.41 -1.95
CA TYR A 136 -6.33 -10.61 -3.18
C TYR A 136 -7.77 -11.02 -2.86
N PHE A 137 -8.44 -10.21 -2.05
CA PHE A 137 -9.74 -10.53 -1.45
C PHE A 137 -10.82 -10.84 -2.48
N ASP A 138 -10.82 -10.11 -3.58
CA ASP A 138 -11.78 -10.26 -4.68
C ASP A 138 -11.68 -11.64 -5.33
N PHE A 139 -10.49 -12.11 -5.68
CA PHE A 139 -10.30 -13.44 -6.24
C PHE A 139 -10.59 -14.54 -5.21
N ALA A 140 -10.09 -14.40 -3.98
CA ALA A 140 -10.34 -15.37 -2.92
C ALA A 140 -11.84 -15.48 -2.59
N PHE A 141 -12.54 -14.34 -2.57
CA PHE A 141 -13.98 -14.29 -2.37
C PHE A 141 -14.74 -14.97 -3.51
N MET A 142 -14.32 -14.77 -4.76
CA MET A 142 -14.96 -15.42 -5.90
C MET A 142 -14.75 -16.94 -5.89
N GLU A 143 -13.55 -17.42 -5.57
CA GLU A 143 -13.32 -18.86 -5.39
C GLU A 143 -14.18 -19.44 -4.26
N LEU A 144 -14.38 -18.69 -3.16
CA LEU A 144 -15.29 -19.07 -2.08
C LEU A 144 -16.75 -19.12 -2.55
N VAL A 145 -17.21 -18.11 -3.28
CA VAL A 145 -18.57 -18.03 -3.83
C VAL A 145 -18.84 -19.18 -4.79
N GLU A 146 -17.91 -19.48 -5.70
CA GLU A 146 -18.00 -20.61 -6.63
C GLU A 146 -18.02 -21.96 -5.89
N TRP A 147 -17.22 -22.11 -4.83
CA TRP A 147 -17.24 -23.31 -3.98
C TRP A 147 -18.56 -23.47 -3.21
N LEU A 148 -19.19 -22.36 -2.80
CA LEU A 148 -20.47 -22.37 -2.10
C LEU A 148 -21.65 -22.66 -3.04
N ASP A 149 -21.61 -22.15 -4.29
CA ASP A 149 -22.61 -22.38 -5.33
C ASP A 149 -22.45 -23.75 -6.02
N GLY A 150 -21.25 -24.34 -6.01
CA GLY A 150 -20.92 -25.63 -6.62
C GLY A 150 -21.07 -26.87 -5.71
N ASN A 151 -20.58 -28.01 -6.20
CA ASN A 151 -20.56 -29.27 -5.43
C ASN A 151 -19.44 -29.22 -4.37
N LYS A 152 -19.82 -29.13 -3.09
CA LYS A 152 -18.94 -29.06 -1.89
C LYS A 152 -18.05 -30.30 -1.65
N GLU A 153 -17.94 -31.17 -2.65
CA GLU A 153 -17.06 -32.35 -2.67
C GLU A 153 -15.59 -31.97 -2.90
N THR A 154 -15.30 -30.79 -3.45
CA THR A 154 -13.94 -30.28 -3.57
C THR A 154 -13.47 -29.62 -2.27
N LYS A 155 -12.15 -29.66 -2.01
CA LYS A 155 -11.54 -28.97 -0.87
C LYS A 155 -11.88 -27.48 -0.88
N VAL A 156 -11.99 -26.89 0.31
CA VAL A 156 -12.16 -25.46 0.51
C VAL A 156 -11.03 -24.71 -0.24
N PRO A 157 -11.30 -23.53 -0.85
CA PRO A 157 -10.27 -22.74 -1.51
C PRO A 157 -9.18 -22.26 -0.54
N ASN A 158 -7.93 -22.20 -1.01
CA ASN A 158 -6.81 -21.71 -0.21
C ASN A 158 -7.10 -20.31 0.34
N GLY A 159 -6.52 -19.97 1.49
CA GLY A 159 -6.71 -18.65 2.11
C GLY A 159 -8.06 -18.45 2.80
N ILE A 160 -8.98 -19.42 2.76
CA ILE A 160 -10.26 -19.34 3.47
C ILE A 160 -10.17 -20.08 4.80
N TRP A 161 -10.32 -19.34 5.90
CA TRP A 161 -10.42 -19.89 7.24
C TRP A 161 -11.89 -19.93 7.66
N HIS A 162 -12.32 -20.99 8.32
CA HIS A 162 -13.73 -21.17 8.69
C HIS A 162 -13.89 -22.13 9.87
N ARG A 163 -15.10 -22.29 10.39
CA ARG A 163 -15.44 -23.37 11.33
C ARG A 163 -16.04 -24.58 10.60
N ASN A 164 -15.61 -25.78 10.97
CA ASN A 164 -16.22 -27.01 10.46
C ASN A 164 -17.51 -27.36 11.23
N LYS A 165 -18.15 -28.48 10.87
CA LYS A 165 -19.39 -28.94 11.52
C LYS A 165 -19.25 -29.29 13.01
N LYS A 166 -18.02 -29.50 13.50
CA LYS A 166 -17.70 -29.73 14.92
C LYS A 166 -17.35 -28.43 15.66
N ASN A 167 -17.52 -27.28 15.00
CA ASN A 167 -17.15 -25.97 15.51
C ASN A 167 -15.64 -25.76 15.72
N GLU A 168 -14.81 -26.57 15.07
CA GLU A 168 -13.34 -26.43 15.11
C GLU A 168 -12.90 -25.48 14.00
N ILE A 169 -11.91 -24.63 14.28
CA ILE A 169 -11.29 -23.74 13.29
C ILE A 169 -10.49 -24.58 12.29
N VAL A 170 -10.78 -24.40 11.01
CA VAL A 170 -10.05 -24.99 9.89
C VAL A 170 -9.24 -23.90 9.21
N GLU A 171 -7.93 -24.10 9.23
CA GLU A 171 -6.96 -23.24 8.57
C GLU A 171 -6.70 -23.75 7.16
N ASN A 172 -6.83 -22.89 6.15
CA ASN A 172 -6.53 -23.26 4.77
C ASN A 172 -5.41 -22.43 4.17
N GLY A 173 -4.40 -22.14 4.98
CA GLY A 173 -3.23 -21.36 4.58
C GLY A 173 -3.56 -19.92 4.21
N ARG A 174 -2.68 -19.31 3.39
CA ARG A 174 -2.78 -17.94 2.90
C ARG A 174 -3.08 -17.94 1.41
N TYR A 175 -3.88 -16.98 0.96
CA TYR A 175 -4.25 -16.85 -0.45
C TYR A 175 -3.11 -16.25 -1.28
N PHE A 176 -2.87 -16.85 -2.45
CA PHE A 176 -1.94 -16.36 -3.46
C PHE A 176 -2.64 -16.31 -4.80
N LEU A 177 -2.62 -15.15 -5.46
CA LEU A 177 -3.18 -15.03 -6.80
C LEU A 177 -2.31 -15.79 -7.81
N LYS A 178 -2.86 -16.87 -8.35
CA LYS A 178 -2.23 -17.67 -9.41
C LYS A 178 -2.34 -17.00 -10.78
N ASN A 179 -3.45 -16.31 -11.02
CA ASN A 179 -3.82 -15.76 -12.32
C ASN A 179 -3.21 -14.38 -12.58
N ASN A 180 -3.49 -13.81 -13.76
CA ASN A 180 -3.06 -12.47 -14.13
C ASN A 180 -3.99 -11.43 -13.48
N LEU A 181 -3.43 -10.30 -13.04
CA LEU A 181 -4.27 -9.21 -12.51
C LEU A 181 -5.14 -8.57 -13.61
N ASP A 182 -4.76 -8.70 -14.89
CA ASP A 182 -5.60 -8.29 -16.02
C ASP A 182 -6.93 -9.05 -16.10
N ASP A 183 -7.03 -10.23 -15.47
CA ASP A 183 -8.25 -11.03 -15.42
C ASP A 183 -9.31 -10.42 -14.49
N ALA A 184 -8.90 -9.52 -13.58
CA ALA A 184 -9.83 -8.75 -12.78
C ALA A 184 -10.59 -7.76 -13.69
N PRO A 185 -11.92 -7.67 -13.62
CA PRO A 185 -12.66 -6.62 -14.30
C PRO A 185 -12.36 -5.24 -13.68
N PHE A 186 -12.69 -4.17 -14.40
CA PHE A 186 -12.78 -2.85 -13.77
C PHE A 186 -14.02 -2.79 -12.89
N PRO A 187 -13.99 -2.09 -11.75
CA PRO A 187 -15.18 -1.93 -10.92
C PRO A 187 -16.33 -1.26 -11.69
N ASP A 188 -17.51 -1.88 -11.68
CA ASP A 188 -18.77 -1.26 -12.12
C ASP A 188 -19.10 -0.12 -11.16
N ARG A 189 -18.70 1.10 -11.56
CA ARG A 189 -18.81 2.31 -10.73
C ARG A 189 -20.27 2.63 -10.38
N LYS A 190 -21.21 2.31 -11.27
CA LYS A 190 -22.65 2.54 -11.03
C LYS A 190 -23.20 1.56 -10.00
N LEU A 191 -22.85 0.27 -10.12
CA LEU A 191 -23.21 -0.74 -9.11
C LEU A 191 -22.71 -0.35 -7.72
N THR A 192 -21.47 0.13 -7.65
CA THR A 192 -20.75 0.45 -6.42
C THR A 192 -20.99 1.87 -5.92
N LYS A 193 -22.05 2.53 -6.43
CA LYS A 193 -22.49 3.87 -5.99
C LYS A 193 -21.34 4.88 -5.89
N TYR A 194 -20.49 4.95 -6.91
CA TYR A 194 -19.24 5.75 -6.87
C TYR A 194 -19.40 7.22 -6.44
N MET A 195 -20.60 7.79 -6.58
CA MET A 195 -20.95 9.14 -6.14
C MET A 195 -20.79 9.34 -4.63
N ASP A 196 -20.97 8.28 -3.82
CA ASP A 196 -20.77 8.32 -2.36
C ASP A 196 -19.31 8.66 -1.98
N TYR A 197 -18.38 8.60 -2.94
CA TYR A 197 -16.94 8.80 -2.76
C TYR A 197 -16.38 10.02 -3.53
N GLN A 198 -17.24 10.88 -4.09
CA GLN A 198 -16.81 12.01 -4.95
C GLN A 198 -16.54 13.32 -4.19
N ASP A 199 -16.96 13.43 -2.92
CA ASP A 199 -17.14 14.75 -2.28
C ASP A 199 -15.87 15.49 -1.84
N GLU A 200 -14.71 14.82 -1.71
CA GLU A 200 -13.57 15.46 -1.02
C GLU A 200 -12.40 15.89 -1.90
N PHE A 201 -12.19 15.27 -3.06
CA PHE A 201 -11.03 15.57 -3.91
C PHE A 201 -11.37 16.12 -5.29
N ASN A 202 -12.65 16.36 -5.58
CA ASN A 202 -13.09 16.97 -6.84
C ASN A 202 -12.52 18.39 -7.00
N LEU A 203 -11.32 18.48 -7.56
CA LEU A 203 -10.68 19.73 -7.94
C LEU A 203 -11.58 20.47 -8.92
N LYS A 204 -12.26 21.53 -8.44
CA LYS A 204 -13.06 22.41 -9.30
C LYS A 204 -14.22 21.69 -10.01
N GLY A 205 -14.91 20.77 -9.33
CA GLY A 205 -16.05 20.03 -9.91
C GLY A 205 -15.66 19.01 -10.99
N ARG A 206 -14.40 18.58 -10.99
CA ARG A 206 -13.86 17.53 -11.87
C ARG A 206 -14.04 16.17 -11.21
N PRO A 207 -14.83 15.24 -11.78
CA PRO A 207 -14.97 13.90 -11.24
C PRO A 207 -13.60 13.21 -11.13
N GLN A 208 -13.19 12.90 -9.89
CA GLN A 208 -11.97 12.18 -9.58
C GLN A 208 -12.26 10.71 -9.31
N PHE A 209 -11.45 9.83 -9.89
CA PHE A 209 -11.57 8.39 -9.69
C PHE A 209 -10.28 7.78 -9.16
N TYR A 210 -10.42 6.74 -8.34
CA TYR A 210 -9.32 5.88 -7.90
C TYR A 210 -9.25 4.64 -8.77
N ILE A 211 -8.05 4.30 -9.23
CA ILE A 211 -7.73 3.02 -9.86
C ILE A 211 -6.52 2.38 -9.17
N MET A 212 -6.19 1.15 -9.53
CA MET A 212 -4.96 0.49 -9.10
C MET A 212 -4.32 -0.20 -10.29
N SER A 213 -3.21 0.34 -10.81
CA SER A 213 -2.44 -0.33 -11.86
C SER A 213 -1.63 -1.51 -11.34
N ALA A 214 -1.43 -1.59 -10.02
CA ALA A 214 -0.82 -2.73 -9.35
C ALA A 214 -1.34 -2.92 -7.92
N ARG A 215 -1.21 -4.16 -7.42
CA ARG A 215 -1.48 -4.54 -6.03
C ARG A 215 -0.20 -4.97 -5.36
N ASP A 216 -0.10 -4.69 -4.06
CA ASP A 216 1.14 -4.70 -3.28
C ASP A 216 2.13 -3.61 -3.72
N CYS A 217 3.42 -3.74 -3.40
CA CYS A 217 4.47 -2.82 -3.77
C CYS A 217 5.54 -3.55 -4.60
N ALA A 218 5.78 -3.05 -5.81
CA ALA A 218 6.90 -3.46 -6.66
C ALA A 218 8.27 -3.28 -5.98
N TRP A 219 8.32 -2.55 -4.84
CA TRP A 219 9.54 -2.41 -4.06
C TRP A 219 10.15 -3.76 -3.90
N GLY A 220 9.42 -4.71 -3.29
CA GLY A 220 9.75 -6.12 -3.10
C GLY A 220 11.24 -6.39 -2.90
N LYS A 221 11.96 -5.40 -2.39
CA LYS A 221 13.35 -5.00 -2.75
C LYS A 221 13.94 -5.59 -4.04
N CYS A 222 13.83 -4.89 -5.17
CA CYS A 222 14.72 -5.12 -6.31
C CYS A 222 15.70 -3.95 -6.53
N THR A 223 16.46 -3.63 -5.48
CA THR A 223 17.73 -2.88 -5.63
C THR A 223 18.95 -3.75 -5.38
N PHE A 224 18.76 -5.06 -5.16
CA PHE A 224 19.81 -6.06 -5.04
C PHE A 224 19.86 -6.94 -6.28
N CYS A 225 20.16 -6.34 -7.41
CA CYS A 225 20.18 -7.07 -8.65
C CYS A 225 21.61 -7.54 -8.98
N PHE A 226 21.68 -8.59 -9.77
CA PHE A 226 22.89 -9.12 -10.37
C PHE A 226 23.07 -8.58 -11.78
N HIS A 227 24.31 -8.58 -12.23
CA HIS A 227 24.63 -8.38 -13.64
C HIS A 227 24.00 -9.51 -14.50
N PRO A 228 23.56 -9.23 -15.74
CA PRO A 228 22.91 -10.20 -16.64
C PRO A 228 23.69 -11.51 -16.85
N GLU A 229 25.01 -11.44 -16.73
CA GLU A 229 25.94 -12.55 -17.00
C GLU A 229 26.26 -13.41 -15.76
N MET A 230 25.49 -13.26 -14.68
CA MET A 230 25.61 -14.12 -13.50
C MET A 230 24.95 -15.48 -13.72
N ASP A 231 25.58 -16.54 -13.23
CA ASP A 231 25.16 -17.92 -13.43
C ASP A 231 24.21 -18.37 -12.31
N VAL A 232 23.08 -18.95 -12.68
CA VAL A 232 22.09 -19.55 -11.79
C VAL A 232 22.04 -21.04 -12.08
N VAL A 233 22.14 -21.85 -11.02
CA VAL A 233 22.05 -23.31 -11.14
C VAL A 233 20.57 -23.70 -11.18
N THR A 234 20.14 -24.25 -12.31
CA THR A 234 18.79 -24.82 -12.50
C THR A 234 18.84 -26.34 -12.52
N GLU A 235 17.70 -27.01 -12.36
CA GLU A 235 17.63 -28.48 -12.47
C GLU A 235 18.12 -28.96 -13.86
N GLU A 236 17.89 -28.17 -14.91
CA GLU A 236 18.28 -28.48 -16.30
C GLU A 236 19.75 -28.11 -16.62
N GLY A 237 20.46 -27.50 -15.66
CA GLY A 237 21.84 -27.03 -15.84
C GLY A 237 22.03 -25.55 -15.50
N ILE A 238 23.20 -25.00 -15.81
CA ILE A 238 23.52 -23.60 -15.52
C ILE A 238 22.94 -22.69 -16.61
N LYS A 239 22.20 -21.67 -16.21
CA LYS A 239 21.68 -20.60 -17.10
C LYS A 239 22.14 -19.24 -16.60
N LEU A 240 22.21 -18.26 -17.49
CA LEU A 240 22.42 -16.87 -17.09
C LEU A 240 21.14 -16.34 -16.41
N ILE A 241 21.30 -15.48 -15.41
CA ILE A 241 20.16 -14.94 -14.66
C ILE A 241 19.15 -14.21 -15.56
N LYS A 242 19.62 -13.58 -16.65
CA LYS A 242 18.77 -12.92 -17.65
C LYS A 242 17.88 -13.88 -18.46
N ASP A 243 18.27 -15.15 -18.52
CA ASP A 243 17.59 -16.18 -19.31
C ASP A 243 16.65 -17.05 -18.46
N ILE A 244 16.65 -16.86 -17.13
CA ILE A 244 15.75 -17.56 -16.21
C ILE A 244 14.31 -17.07 -16.42
N LYS A 245 13.36 -18.01 -16.46
CA LYS A 245 11.93 -17.74 -16.61
C LYS A 245 11.15 -18.16 -15.37
N VAL A 246 10.03 -17.47 -15.11
CA VAL A 246 9.09 -17.85 -14.04
C VAL A 246 8.66 -19.31 -14.26
N GLY A 247 8.78 -20.11 -13.20
CA GLY A 247 8.42 -21.51 -13.19
C GLY A 247 9.60 -22.47 -13.35
N GLU A 248 10.81 -21.99 -13.64
CA GLU A 248 12.01 -22.83 -13.65
C GLU A 248 12.48 -23.14 -12.22
N GLU A 249 12.99 -24.34 -11.98
CA GLU A 249 13.51 -24.75 -10.68
C GLU A 249 14.99 -24.38 -10.53
N VAL A 250 15.32 -23.65 -9.46
CA VAL A 250 16.67 -23.16 -9.17
C VAL A 250 17.19 -23.67 -7.84
N LEU A 251 18.49 -23.93 -7.75
CA LEU A 251 19.14 -24.44 -6.54
C LEU A 251 19.05 -23.40 -5.41
N THR A 252 18.68 -23.86 -4.21
CA THR A 252 18.56 -23.06 -3.00
C THR A 252 19.73 -23.31 -2.04
N HIS A 253 19.88 -22.47 -1.00
CA HIS A 253 21.02 -22.53 -0.10
C HIS A 253 21.13 -23.83 0.71
N ASP A 254 20.03 -24.56 0.91
CA ASP A 254 19.98 -25.82 1.64
C ASP A 254 20.23 -27.04 0.72
N GLY A 255 20.51 -26.81 -0.56
CA GLY A 255 20.80 -27.84 -1.55
C GLY A 255 19.56 -28.44 -2.23
N SER A 256 18.36 -27.92 -1.95
CA SER A 256 17.14 -28.30 -2.67
C SER A 256 16.89 -27.44 -3.93
N TYR A 257 15.92 -27.82 -4.76
CA TYR A 257 15.46 -27.03 -5.89
C TYR A 257 14.13 -26.36 -5.57
N GLY A 258 14.03 -25.07 -5.89
CA GLY A 258 12.83 -24.28 -5.67
C GLY A 258 12.37 -23.61 -6.96
N LYS A 259 11.06 -23.71 -7.22
CA LYS A 259 10.43 -23.14 -8.41
C LYS A 259 10.37 -21.61 -8.35
N THR A 260 10.91 -20.93 -9.35
CA THR A 260 10.87 -19.47 -9.43
C THR A 260 9.44 -18.96 -9.60
N ASP A 261 9.01 -18.01 -8.77
CA ASP A 261 7.67 -17.39 -8.84
C ASP A 261 7.70 -15.97 -9.43
N PHE A 262 8.89 -15.36 -9.49
CA PHE A 262 9.09 -14.04 -10.07
C PHE A 262 10.52 -13.91 -10.62
N VAL A 263 10.62 -13.27 -11.79
CA VAL A 263 11.88 -12.82 -12.39
C VAL A 263 11.76 -11.31 -12.56
N PHE A 264 12.71 -10.59 -11.99
CA PHE A 264 12.74 -9.13 -12.00
C PHE A 264 13.87 -8.62 -12.87
N GLU A 265 13.59 -7.61 -13.69
CA GLU A 265 14.57 -6.85 -14.45
C GLU A 265 14.31 -5.35 -14.33
N ARG A 266 15.37 -4.55 -14.36
CA ARG A 266 15.27 -3.08 -14.48
C ARG A 266 16.53 -2.49 -15.09
N GLU A 267 16.40 -1.29 -15.65
CA GLU A 267 17.57 -0.45 -15.94
C GLU A 267 18.21 0.03 -14.63
N TYR A 268 19.54 -0.01 -14.60
CA TYR A 268 20.37 0.45 -13.51
C TYR A 268 21.47 1.35 -14.06
N ASN A 269 21.61 2.49 -13.40
CA ASN A 269 22.68 3.45 -13.61
C ASN A 269 23.33 3.71 -12.24
N GLY A 270 24.56 3.23 -12.06
CA GLY A 270 25.36 3.46 -10.87
C GLY A 270 26.42 2.38 -10.65
N GLU A 271 27.15 2.49 -9.54
CA GLU A 271 28.21 1.55 -9.15
C GLU A 271 27.71 0.11 -9.03
N MET A 272 28.40 -0.86 -9.62
CA MET A 272 28.30 -2.29 -9.33
C MET A 272 29.50 -2.71 -8.47
N ILE A 273 29.25 -3.62 -7.53
CA ILE A 273 30.28 -4.23 -6.69
C ILE A 273 30.72 -5.54 -7.36
N HIS A 274 32.01 -5.65 -7.62
CA HIS A 274 32.68 -6.82 -8.14
C HIS A 274 33.38 -7.54 -6.99
N ILE A 275 33.06 -8.82 -6.79
CA ILE A 275 33.58 -9.61 -5.68
C ILE A 275 34.28 -10.83 -6.26
N THR A 276 35.60 -10.82 -6.18
CA THR A 276 36.44 -11.95 -6.61
C THR A 276 36.63 -12.90 -5.44
N THR A 277 36.38 -14.19 -5.64
CA THR A 277 36.63 -15.24 -4.65
C THR A 277 37.72 -16.20 -5.12
N ASN A 278 38.21 -17.05 -4.23
CA ASN A 278 39.25 -18.02 -4.54
C ASN A 278 38.84 -19.18 -5.46
N ASN A 279 37.54 -19.50 -5.57
CA ASN A 279 37.08 -20.73 -6.23
C ASN A 279 35.73 -20.60 -6.95
N THR A 280 35.22 -19.39 -7.17
CA THR A 280 33.99 -19.16 -7.95
C THR A 280 34.22 -18.11 -9.03
N LYS A 281 33.34 -18.08 -10.04
CA LYS A 281 33.21 -16.95 -10.94
C LYS A 281 32.94 -15.67 -10.12
N GLU A 282 33.46 -14.55 -10.60
CA GLU A 282 33.25 -13.24 -9.98
C GLU A 282 31.77 -12.93 -9.80
N ILE A 283 31.41 -12.35 -8.66
CA ILE A 283 30.04 -11.95 -8.36
C ILE A 283 29.92 -10.45 -8.62
N ILE A 284 29.04 -10.08 -9.54
CA ILE A 284 28.83 -8.68 -9.94
C ILE A 284 27.40 -8.31 -9.56
N CYS A 285 27.26 -7.46 -8.55
CA CYS A 285 25.96 -7.13 -7.97
C CYS A 285 25.86 -5.67 -7.57
N THR A 286 24.64 -5.15 -7.50
CA THR A 286 24.39 -3.79 -7.00
C THR A 286 24.81 -3.64 -5.52
N PRO A 287 25.16 -2.43 -5.03
CA PRO A 287 25.67 -2.18 -3.68
C PRO A 287 24.79 -2.70 -2.55
N ASN A 288 23.46 -2.71 -2.78
CA ASN A 288 22.47 -3.16 -1.82
C ASN A 288 22.28 -4.69 -1.77
N HIS A 289 23.01 -5.46 -2.58
CA HIS A 289 22.86 -6.92 -2.63
C HIS A 289 23.28 -7.58 -1.33
N LYS A 290 22.38 -8.38 -0.73
CA LYS A 290 22.66 -9.05 0.55
C LYS A 290 23.22 -10.44 0.30
N LEU A 291 24.45 -10.67 0.75
CA LEU A 291 25.17 -11.93 0.63
C LEU A 291 25.28 -12.58 2.00
N PHE A 292 25.19 -13.92 2.06
CA PHE A 292 25.46 -14.64 3.30
C PHE A 292 26.96 -14.64 3.58
N VAL A 293 27.32 -14.16 4.77
CA VAL A 293 28.70 -14.02 5.23
C VAL A 293 28.86 -14.67 6.58
N LEU A 294 29.99 -15.35 6.78
CA LEU A 294 30.48 -15.78 8.08
C LEU A 294 31.46 -14.73 8.64
N ARG A 295 31.09 -14.07 9.73
CA ARG A 295 31.99 -13.20 10.52
C ARG A 295 32.04 -13.73 11.95
N GLU A 296 33.24 -13.94 12.49
CA GLU A 296 33.43 -14.37 13.88
C GLU A 296 32.55 -15.58 14.23
N GLU A 297 32.51 -16.57 13.34
CA GLU A 297 31.72 -17.81 13.46
C GLU A 297 30.18 -17.62 13.41
N ASN A 298 29.68 -16.41 13.19
CA ASN A 298 28.26 -16.11 13.02
C ASN A 298 27.88 -15.90 11.55
N LYS A 299 26.93 -16.69 11.05
CA LYS A 299 26.33 -16.53 9.71
C LYS A 299 25.33 -15.37 9.74
N GLN A 300 25.53 -14.38 8.88
CA GLN A 300 24.65 -13.20 8.78
C GLN A 300 24.55 -12.70 7.34
N LEU A 301 23.55 -11.86 7.06
CA LEU A 301 23.39 -11.20 5.77
C LEU A 301 24.05 -9.82 5.79
N VAL A 302 24.94 -9.57 4.83
CA VAL A 302 25.67 -8.31 4.70
C VAL A 302 25.43 -7.73 3.32
N ARG A 303 25.20 -6.41 3.21
CA ARG A 303 25.11 -5.72 1.91
C ARG A 303 26.48 -5.73 1.23
N ALA A 304 26.51 -5.86 -0.10
CA ALA A 304 27.73 -5.92 -0.90
C ALA A 304 28.63 -4.70 -0.66
N GLU A 305 28.04 -3.51 -0.51
CA GLU A 305 28.77 -2.27 -0.19
C GLU A 305 29.49 -2.28 1.17
N ASN A 306 29.06 -3.16 2.09
CA ASN A 306 29.58 -3.30 3.44
C ASN A 306 30.43 -4.57 3.64
N LEU A 307 30.75 -5.27 2.55
CA LEU A 307 31.66 -6.41 2.58
C LEU A 307 33.10 -5.96 2.84
N ARG A 308 33.84 -6.84 3.50
CA ARG A 308 35.27 -6.69 3.80
C ARG A 308 36.00 -7.85 3.16
N VAL A 309 37.24 -7.65 2.72
CA VAL A 309 38.08 -8.76 2.20
C VAL A 309 38.31 -9.84 3.26
N SER A 310 38.19 -9.50 4.56
CA SER A 310 38.24 -10.44 5.67
C SER A 310 37.00 -11.34 5.81
N ASP A 311 35.92 -11.03 5.10
CA ASP A 311 34.67 -11.77 5.15
C ASP A 311 34.77 -13.10 4.38
N ILE A 312 34.00 -14.09 4.82
CA ILE A 312 33.89 -15.40 4.15
C ILE A 312 32.46 -15.54 3.62
N LEU A 313 32.30 -15.68 2.31
CA LEU A 313 31.00 -15.91 1.68
C LEU A 313 30.53 -17.35 1.91
N VAL A 314 29.23 -17.52 2.10
CA VAL A 314 28.60 -18.82 2.32
C VAL A 314 27.88 -19.27 1.04
N GLY A 315 28.26 -20.45 0.54
CA GLY A 315 27.62 -21.16 -0.56
C GLY A 315 26.49 -22.09 -0.12
N PRO A 316 25.94 -22.90 -1.04
CA PRO A 316 24.89 -23.86 -0.69
C PRO A 316 25.45 -25.02 0.14
N ALA A 317 24.55 -25.67 0.87
CA ALA A 317 24.79 -26.95 1.49
C ALA A 317 24.87 -28.04 0.42
N ILE A 318 26.03 -28.68 0.26
CA ILE A 318 26.24 -29.73 -0.75
C ILE A 318 26.53 -31.04 -0.02
N GLN A 319 25.54 -31.93 0.06
CA GLN A 319 25.69 -33.25 0.70
C GLN A 319 26.47 -34.26 -0.16
N ASN A 320 26.60 -34.05 -1.48
CA ASN A 320 27.34 -34.94 -2.38
C ASN A 320 28.00 -34.18 -3.54
N THR A 321 29.33 -34.23 -3.60
CA THR A 321 30.23 -33.44 -4.46
C THR A 321 30.22 -33.81 -5.95
N GLN A 322 29.24 -34.59 -6.44
CA GLN A 322 29.25 -35.11 -7.82
C GLN A 322 28.57 -34.21 -8.86
N LEU A 323 27.88 -33.13 -8.47
CA LEU A 323 27.00 -32.38 -9.38
C LEU A 323 27.54 -31.07 -9.98
N LEU A 324 28.81 -30.70 -9.75
CA LEU A 324 29.37 -29.44 -10.30
C LEU A 324 30.58 -29.62 -11.23
N LEU A 325 30.90 -30.85 -11.62
CA LEU A 325 31.97 -31.11 -12.59
C LEU A 325 31.39 -31.68 -13.87
N ASN A 326 30.92 -30.80 -14.74
CA ASN A 326 31.13 -31.04 -16.16
C ASN A 326 31.39 -29.75 -16.93
N LYS A 327 32.67 -29.60 -17.30
CA LYS A 327 33.31 -28.65 -18.23
C LYS A 327 33.76 -27.29 -17.68
N GLY A 328 35.05 -27.24 -17.31
CA GLY A 328 35.84 -26.00 -17.26
C GLY A 328 37.00 -26.04 -16.28
N ASN A 329 38.12 -26.64 -16.67
CA ASN A 329 39.41 -26.78 -15.98
C ASN A 329 39.69 -25.84 -14.79
N GLY A 330 39.41 -26.30 -13.57
CA GLY A 330 39.89 -25.69 -12.33
C GLY A 330 39.62 -26.59 -11.14
N SER A 331 40.67 -27.16 -10.53
CA SER A 331 40.56 -27.98 -9.33
C SER A 331 40.13 -27.13 -8.13
N ILE A 332 38.91 -27.32 -7.63
CA ILE A 332 38.44 -26.69 -6.39
C ILE A 332 39.13 -27.38 -5.19
N GLN A 333 40.05 -26.67 -4.52
CA GLN A 333 40.52 -27.10 -3.20
C GLN A 333 39.47 -26.70 -2.15
N LEU A 334 38.74 -27.70 -1.63
CA LEU A 334 37.86 -27.54 -0.48
C LEU A 334 38.71 -27.16 0.75
N ILE A 335 38.49 -25.96 1.28
CA ILE A 335 38.93 -25.59 2.62
C ILE A 335 38.16 -26.50 3.59
N LYS A 336 38.86 -27.20 4.49
CA LYS A 336 38.25 -28.11 5.49
C LYS A 336 37.06 -27.44 6.20
N PRO A 337 35.98 -28.20 6.50
CA PRO A 337 34.76 -27.66 7.06
C PRO A 337 35.06 -27.03 8.42
N LEU A 338 34.87 -25.71 8.53
CA LEU A 338 35.10 -24.97 9.77
C LEU A 338 33.89 -25.00 10.72
N LEU A 339 32.71 -25.44 10.27
CA LEU A 339 31.51 -25.56 11.12
C LEU A 339 30.66 -26.77 10.69
N LYS A 340 29.95 -27.37 11.66
CA LYS A 340 29.18 -28.64 11.56
C LYS A 340 27.94 -28.64 10.63
N SER A 341 27.81 -27.72 9.68
CA SER A 341 26.76 -27.76 8.65
C SER A 341 27.41 -27.97 7.28
N GLY A 342 26.81 -28.78 6.42
CA GLY A 342 27.32 -29.12 5.07
C GLY A 342 27.38 -27.95 4.06
N ASP A 343 27.46 -26.70 4.54
CA ASP A 343 27.61 -25.46 3.75
C ASP A 343 28.99 -25.35 3.10
N SER A 344 29.06 -24.76 1.90
CA SER A 344 30.32 -24.41 1.23
C SER A 344 30.78 -22.99 1.65
N TYR A 345 32.09 -22.73 1.66
CA TYR A 345 32.65 -21.43 2.09
C TYR A 345 33.68 -20.91 1.08
N PHE A 346 33.64 -19.61 0.79
CA PHE A 346 34.50 -18.96 -0.20
C PHE A 346 35.17 -17.72 0.39
N LYS A 347 36.49 -17.63 0.22
CA LYS A 347 37.26 -16.48 0.71
C LYS A 347 37.23 -15.37 -0.32
N ILE A 348 36.93 -14.15 0.13
CA ILE A 348 37.02 -12.97 -0.73
C ILE A 348 38.50 -12.64 -0.95
N ILE A 349 38.89 -12.50 -2.21
CA ILE A 349 40.24 -12.08 -2.63
C ILE A 349 40.27 -10.57 -2.84
N ASP A 350 39.27 -10.04 -3.54
CA ASP A 350 39.18 -8.64 -3.92
C ASP A 350 37.73 -8.16 -3.94
N ILE A 351 37.55 -6.87 -3.65
CA ILE A 351 36.29 -6.15 -3.81
C ILE A 351 36.59 -4.85 -4.54
N SER A 352 36.02 -4.69 -5.73
CA SER A 352 36.15 -3.48 -6.53
C SER A 352 34.79 -2.92 -6.92
N LYS A 353 34.79 -1.69 -7.44
CA LYS A 353 33.58 -0.98 -7.86
C LYS A 353 33.75 -0.47 -9.28
N GLU A 354 32.72 -0.60 -10.09
CA GLU A 354 32.69 -0.10 -11.46
C GLU A 354 31.35 0.59 -11.76
N GLU A 355 31.37 1.72 -12.47
CA GLU A 355 30.13 2.37 -12.92
C GLU A 355 29.45 1.55 -14.02
N TYR A 356 28.16 1.25 -13.83
CA TYR A 356 27.41 0.40 -14.74
C TYR A 356 26.15 1.10 -15.24
N HIS A 357 25.88 0.93 -16.54
CA HIS A 357 24.69 1.43 -17.21
C HIS A 357 24.09 0.29 -18.04
N GLY A 358 23.00 -0.31 -17.56
CA GLY A 358 22.39 -1.44 -18.25
C GLY A 358 21.29 -2.13 -17.45
N LEU A 359 20.84 -3.28 -17.93
CA LEU A 359 19.84 -4.08 -17.25
C LEU A 359 20.45 -4.87 -16.10
N VAL A 360 19.72 -4.99 -15.01
CA VAL A 360 20.09 -5.84 -13.87
C VAL A 360 18.91 -6.74 -13.49
N TYR A 361 19.23 -7.94 -12.99
CA TYR A 361 18.25 -9.02 -12.81
C TYR A 361 18.19 -9.54 -11.38
N ASN A 362 17.05 -10.08 -10.97
CA ASN A 362 16.88 -10.74 -9.68
C ASN A 362 15.78 -11.80 -9.77
N LEU A 363 15.82 -12.81 -8.90
CA LEU A 363 14.85 -13.90 -8.88
C LEU A 363 14.13 -13.97 -7.53
N SER A 364 12.93 -14.54 -7.55
CA SER A 364 12.24 -14.97 -6.34
C SER A 364 11.95 -16.46 -6.42
N VAL A 365 12.15 -17.10 -5.28
CA VAL A 365 11.85 -18.51 -5.00
C VAL A 365 11.02 -18.51 -3.71
N PRO A 366 9.79 -19.04 -3.72
CA PRO A 366 8.93 -19.13 -2.54
C PRO A 366 9.50 -20.14 -1.53
N GLY A 367 9.11 -20.03 -0.25
CA GLY A 367 9.57 -20.94 0.81
C GLY A 367 10.92 -20.55 1.42
N ASN A 368 12.00 -21.25 1.06
CA ASN A 368 13.36 -21.07 1.60
C ASN A 368 13.99 -19.71 1.26
N ARG A 369 13.39 -18.96 0.32
CA ARG A 369 13.72 -17.55 0.02
C ARG A 369 15.19 -17.33 -0.31
N THR A 370 15.82 -18.31 -0.94
CA THR A 370 17.20 -18.22 -1.42
C THR A 370 17.30 -18.84 -2.79
N TYR A 371 18.28 -18.42 -3.58
CA TYR A 371 18.80 -19.20 -4.68
C TYR A 371 20.32 -19.14 -4.66
N VAL A 372 20.96 -19.85 -5.56
CA VAL A 372 22.41 -19.88 -5.70
C VAL A 372 22.80 -19.13 -6.97
N CYS A 373 23.67 -18.13 -6.80
CA CYS A 373 24.20 -17.32 -7.89
C CYS A 373 25.73 -17.40 -7.85
N ASN A 374 26.36 -17.86 -8.95
CA ASN A 374 27.80 -18.16 -8.99
C ASN A 374 28.29 -18.98 -7.79
N LEU A 375 27.51 -19.98 -7.37
CA LEU A 375 27.76 -20.85 -6.21
C LEU A 375 27.69 -20.18 -4.83
N ILE A 376 27.28 -18.92 -4.76
CA ILE A 376 27.00 -18.24 -3.49
C ILE A 376 25.51 -18.27 -3.19
N SER A 377 25.19 -18.62 -1.94
CA SER A 377 23.83 -18.54 -1.44
C SER A 377 23.44 -17.08 -1.30
N VAL A 378 22.33 -16.70 -1.91
CA VAL A 378 21.81 -15.34 -1.87
C VAL A 378 20.42 -15.34 -1.27
N SER A 379 20.10 -14.32 -0.48
CA SER A 379 18.77 -14.16 0.11
C SER A 379 17.88 -13.32 -0.80
N ASN A 380 16.67 -13.81 -1.05
CA ASN A 380 15.60 -13.03 -1.65
C ASN A 380 15.00 -12.05 -0.63
N CYS A 381 14.16 -11.13 -1.08
CA CYS A 381 13.59 -10.06 -0.25
C CYS A 381 13.01 -10.53 1.10
N VAL A 382 13.19 -9.74 2.14
CA VAL A 382 12.76 -10.12 3.50
C VAL A 382 11.38 -9.53 3.87
N TRP A 383 10.76 -8.75 2.99
CA TRP A 383 9.49 -8.06 3.27
C TRP A 383 8.27 -8.96 3.03
N ASP A 384 7.54 -9.25 4.12
CA ASP A 384 6.20 -9.83 4.11
C ASP A 384 5.23 -8.71 4.53
N HIS A 385 4.29 -8.33 3.66
CA HIS A 385 3.22 -7.40 4.03
C HIS A 385 2.12 -8.20 4.73
N ALA A 386 1.44 -7.64 5.75
CA ALA A 386 0.34 -8.32 6.44
C ALA A 386 -0.79 -8.76 5.48
N LEU A 387 -1.03 -7.98 4.42
CA LEU A 387 -2.02 -8.27 3.38
C LEU A 387 -1.48 -9.15 2.28
N TYR A 388 -0.47 -8.67 1.57
CA TYR A 388 0.06 -9.34 0.40
C TYR A 388 1.30 -10.16 0.78
N PRO A 389 1.25 -11.50 0.63
CA PRO A 389 2.43 -12.29 0.92
C PRO A 389 3.58 -11.92 -0.02
N LYS A 390 4.82 -12.11 0.43
CA LYS A 390 6.00 -11.85 -0.39
C LYS A 390 5.92 -12.55 -1.76
N GLY A 391 6.34 -11.86 -2.83
CA GLY A 391 6.32 -12.40 -4.20
C GLY A 391 4.94 -12.36 -4.85
N SER A 392 3.92 -11.90 -4.12
CA SER A 392 2.56 -11.79 -4.66
C SER A 392 2.30 -10.49 -5.39
N TYR A 393 3.27 -9.57 -5.53
CA TYR A 393 3.06 -8.34 -6.33
C TYR A 393 2.57 -8.69 -7.73
N LYS A 394 1.44 -8.08 -8.10
CA LYS A 394 0.87 -8.20 -9.45
C LYS A 394 0.55 -6.82 -9.96
N GLN A 395 0.79 -6.63 -11.24
CA GLN A 395 0.46 -5.41 -11.97
C GLN A 395 -0.42 -5.76 -13.15
N ARG A 396 -1.29 -4.82 -13.51
CA ARG A 396 -1.99 -4.86 -14.79
C ARG A 396 -1.02 -4.52 -15.92
N SER A 397 -1.32 -4.92 -17.14
CA SER A 397 -0.61 -4.40 -18.32
C SER A 397 -0.87 -2.89 -18.49
N PRO A 398 0.06 -2.14 -19.13
CA PRO A 398 -0.17 -0.75 -19.50
C PRO A 398 -1.44 -0.56 -20.34
N GLU A 399 -1.73 -1.52 -21.23
CA GLU A 399 -2.91 -1.55 -22.07
C GLU A 399 -4.19 -1.72 -21.24
N ASN A 400 -4.23 -2.71 -20.35
CA ASN A 400 -5.39 -2.96 -19.49
C ASN A 400 -5.66 -1.75 -18.57
N THR A 401 -4.60 -1.14 -18.03
CA THR A 401 -4.71 0.08 -17.22
C THR A 401 -5.27 1.25 -18.04
N PHE A 402 -4.81 1.41 -19.29
CA PHE A 402 -5.32 2.45 -20.19
C PHE A 402 -6.81 2.24 -20.56
N GLU A 403 -7.27 0.99 -20.75
CA GLU A 403 -8.68 0.74 -21.01
C GLU A 403 -9.57 1.13 -19.80
N GLU A 404 -9.09 0.97 -18.56
CA GLU A 404 -9.81 1.52 -17.40
C GLU A 404 -9.87 3.05 -17.45
N VAL A 405 -8.74 3.71 -17.74
CA VAL A 405 -8.69 5.17 -17.91
C VAL A 405 -9.69 5.65 -18.95
N LYS A 406 -9.71 4.99 -20.12
CA LYS A 406 -10.61 5.30 -21.22
C LYS A 406 -12.08 5.12 -20.80
N HIS A 407 -12.42 4.00 -20.16
CA HIS A 407 -13.77 3.75 -19.64
C HIS A 407 -14.21 4.87 -18.67
N LEU A 408 -13.37 5.24 -17.71
CA LEU A 408 -13.69 6.29 -16.74
C LEU A 408 -13.88 7.66 -17.42
N VAL A 409 -13.05 7.99 -18.42
CA VAL A 409 -13.11 9.28 -19.11
C VAL A 409 -14.31 9.38 -20.05
N ASP A 410 -14.52 8.36 -20.88
CA ASP A 410 -15.54 8.39 -21.94
C ASP A 410 -16.94 8.14 -21.37
N ASP A 411 -17.09 7.20 -20.42
CA ASP A 411 -18.41 6.77 -19.94
C ASP A 411 -18.87 7.49 -18.66
N LEU A 412 -17.92 7.92 -17.82
CA LEU A 412 -18.20 8.54 -16.52
C LEU A 412 -17.70 9.99 -16.42
N GLY A 413 -17.09 10.53 -17.48
CA GLY A 413 -16.67 11.91 -17.53
C GLY A 413 -15.49 12.24 -16.60
N ALA A 414 -14.66 11.24 -16.25
CA ALA A 414 -13.49 11.46 -15.41
C ALA A 414 -12.61 12.58 -15.97
N ARG A 415 -12.13 13.43 -15.07
CA ARG A 415 -11.19 14.53 -15.37
C ARG A 415 -9.92 14.43 -14.54
N GLU A 416 -9.96 13.64 -13.47
CA GLU A 416 -8.81 13.29 -12.68
C GLU A 416 -8.85 11.80 -12.29
N ILE A 417 -7.69 11.16 -12.36
CA ILE A 417 -7.50 9.78 -11.92
C ILE A 417 -6.31 9.75 -10.95
N PHE A 418 -6.51 9.12 -9.81
CA PHE A 418 -5.44 8.80 -8.87
C PHE A 418 -5.21 7.29 -8.86
N ASP A 419 -3.99 6.89 -9.22
CA ASP A 419 -3.54 5.51 -9.14
C ASP A 419 -3.03 5.22 -7.73
N ASP A 420 -3.84 4.45 -7.00
CA ASP A 420 -3.59 4.08 -5.60
C ASP A 420 -2.86 2.74 -5.46
N ALA A 421 -2.20 2.29 -6.53
CA ALA A 421 -1.12 1.31 -6.40
C ALA A 421 -0.11 1.80 -5.34
N GLY A 422 0.56 0.88 -4.65
CA GLY A 422 1.52 1.25 -3.58
C GLY A 422 2.68 2.10 -4.10
N THR A 423 3.03 1.85 -5.35
CA THR A 423 3.80 2.73 -6.23
C THR A 423 3.37 2.36 -7.64
N ILE A 424 3.30 3.34 -8.54
CA ILE A 424 3.11 3.03 -9.96
C ILE A 424 4.25 2.13 -10.45
N PRO A 425 3.99 1.13 -11.32
CA PRO A 425 5.06 0.30 -11.86
C PRO A 425 6.07 1.14 -12.65
N PRO A 426 7.38 1.05 -12.40
CA PRO A 426 8.40 1.88 -13.06
C PRO A 426 8.87 1.24 -14.38
N GLY A 427 9.94 1.79 -14.97
CA GLY A 427 10.65 1.19 -16.12
C GLY A 427 9.82 1.14 -17.40
N LEU A 428 9.96 0.05 -18.16
CA LEU A 428 9.28 -0.14 -19.45
C LEU A 428 7.76 -0.05 -19.34
N TRP A 429 7.19 -0.51 -18.23
CA TRP A 429 5.76 -0.39 -17.97
C TRP A 429 5.32 1.08 -17.99
N LEU A 430 6.00 1.92 -17.21
CA LEU A 430 5.65 3.35 -17.10
C LEU A 430 5.86 4.07 -18.42
N LYS A 431 6.97 3.78 -19.11
CA LYS A 431 7.27 4.33 -20.42
C LYS A 431 6.16 4.02 -21.41
N LYS A 432 5.77 2.74 -21.51
CA LYS A 432 4.71 2.27 -22.42
C LYS A 432 3.36 2.90 -22.06
N PHE A 433 3.00 2.95 -20.79
CA PHE A 433 1.77 3.62 -20.33
C PHE A 433 1.75 5.10 -20.73
N CYS A 434 2.86 5.81 -20.53
CA CYS A 434 2.98 7.21 -20.95
C CYS A 434 2.85 7.38 -22.47
N GLU A 435 3.48 6.52 -23.25
CA GLU A 435 3.40 6.53 -24.72
C GLU A 435 1.96 6.26 -25.21
N ILE A 436 1.24 5.31 -24.59
CA ILE A 436 -0.18 5.04 -24.88
C ILE A 436 -1.03 6.28 -24.55
N MET A 437 -0.87 6.89 -23.39
CA MET A 437 -1.60 8.11 -22.99
C MET A 437 -1.37 9.28 -23.95
N ILE A 438 -0.16 9.42 -24.50
CA ILE A 438 0.20 10.49 -25.45
C ILE A 438 -0.36 10.19 -26.84
N SER A 439 -0.10 9.00 -27.37
CA SER A 439 -0.49 8.60 -28.73
C SER A 439 -2.00 8.54 -28.92
N SER A 440 -2.74 8.16 -27.86
CA SER A 440 -4.21 8.15 -27.85
C SER A 440 -4.85 9.52 -27.60
N GLY A 441 -4.06 10.53 -27.19
CA GLY A 441 -4.55 11.88 -26.87
C GLY A 441 -5.26 12.02 -25.51
N TYR A 442 -5.33 10.97 -24.69
CA TYR A 442 -5.97 11.01 -23.37
C TYR A 442 -5.22 11.88 -22.37
N ASN A 443 -3.92 12.07 -22.56
CA ASN A 443 -3.12 13.05 -21.82
C ASN A 443 -3.68 14.48 -21.84
N LYS A 444 -4.56 14.82 -22.79
CA LYS A 444 -5.27 16.11 -22.87
C LYS A 444 -6.68 16.09 -22.28
N LYS A 445 -7.25 14.90 -22.05
CA LYS A 445 -8.62 14.70 -21.55
C LYS A 445 -8.69 14.56 -20.02
N VAL A 446 -7.66 13.94 -19.42
CA VAL A 446 -7.64 13.58 -18.00
C VAL A 446 -6.29 13.89 -17.37
N MET A 447 -6.29 14.34 -16.12
CA MET A 447 -5.08 14.48 -15.31
C MET A 447 -4.83 13.18 -14.54
N TYR A 448 -3.59 12.71 -14.56
CA TYR A 448 -3.22 11.47 -13.86
C TYR A 448 -2.32 11.78 -12.66
N SER A 449 -2.55 11.13 -11.53
CA SER A 449 -1.74 11.27 -10.32
C SER A 449 -1.42 9.89 -9.76
N CYS A 450 -0.29 9.73 -9.07
CA CYS A 450 0.08 8.41 -8.54
C CYS A 450 0.97 8.50 -7.30
N ASN A 451 1.03 7.39 -6.57
CA ASN A 451 2.10 7.12 -5.60
C ASN A 451 3.40 6.76 -6.35
N MET A 452 4.55 7.23 -5.85
CA MET A 452 5.86 7.00 -6.44
C MET A 452 6.94 6.84 -5.34
N ARG A 453 8.00 6.09 -5.60
CA ARG A 453 9.19 6.05 -4.73
C ARG A 453 10.28 7.01 -5.27
N PHE A 454 11.00 7.65 -4.35
CA PHE A 454 12.20 8.42 -4.71
C PHE A 454 13.25 7.53 -5.38
N GLY A 455 13.94 8.07 -6.39
CA GLY A 455 15.04 7.38 -7.10
C GLY A 455 14.62 6.27 -8.06
N TRP A 456 13.32 6.07 -8.29
CA TRP A 456 12.82 5.03 -9.22
C TRP A 456 12.75 5.46 -10.67
N VAL A 457 12.75 6.78 -10.91
CA VAL A 457 12.70 7.36 -12.23
C VAL A 457 13.66 8.54 -12.29
N ASP A 458 14.18 8.83 -13.48
CA ASP A 458 15.10 9.94 -13.74
C ASP A 458 14.37 11.19 -14.26
N ALA A 459 15.15 12.23 -14.58
CA ALA A 459 14.63 13.49 -15.08
C ALA A 459 13.89 13.37 -16.42
N ASP A 460 14.32 12.46 -17.31
CA ASP A 460 13.69 12.30 -18.62
C ASP A 460 12.35 11.56 -18.52
N MET A 461 12.27 10.58 -17.64
CA MET A 461 11.02 9.93 -17.30
C MET A 461 10.03 10.92 -16.67
N TYR A 462 10.46 11.83 -15.78
CA TYR A 462 9.56 12.88 -15.26
C TYR A 462 9.00 13.78 -16.38
N LYS A 463 9.83 14.16 -17.36
CA LYS A 463 9.36 14.93 -18.53
C LYS A 463 8.36 14.13 -19.36
N LEU A 464 8.58 12.83 -19.55
CA LEU A 464 7.67 11.95 -20.26
C LEU A 464 6.32 11.82 -19.52
N MET A 465 6.35 11.60 -18.20
CA MET A 465 5.16 11.57 -17.35
C MET A 465 4.37 12.87 -17.48
N LYS A 466 5.03 14.03 -17.44
CA LYS A 466 4.34 15.31 -17.65
C LYS A 466 3.63 15.37 -19.00
N LYS A 467 4.32 14.98 -20.08
CA LYS A 467 3.74 14.93 -21.44
C LYS A 467 2.54 13.99 -21.51
N ALA A 468 2.57 12.90 -20.75
CA ALA A 468 1.48 11.92 -20.63
C ALA A 468 0.29 12.38 -19.78
N GLY A 469 0.30 13.62 -19.26
CA GLY A 469 -0.82 14.18 -18.49
C GLY A 469 -0.70 13.96 -16.98
N PHE A 470 0.45 13.49 -16.48
CA PHE A 470 0.67 13.41 -15.04
C PHE A 470 0.71 14.80 -14.41
N ARG A 471 0.00 14.95 -13.29
CA ARG A 471 -0.15 16.18 -12.53
C ARG A 471 0.61 16.13 -11.21
N LEU A 472 0.44 15.06 -10.43
CA LEU A 472 0.94 14.95 -9.06
C LEU A 472 1.62 13.60 -8.82
N LEU A 473 2.81 13.66 -8.21
CA LEU A 473 3.53 12.51 -7.69
C LEU A 473 3.55 12.57 -6.16
N LYS A 474 3.03 11.52 -5.51
CA LYS A 474 3.05 11.35 -4.06
C LYS A 474 4.21 10.45 -3.67
N PHE A 475 5.28 11.03 -3.15
CA PHE A 475 6.49 10.35 -2.74
C PHE A 475 6.49 9.97 -1.27
N GLY A 476 6.73 8.69 -0.98
CA GLY A 476 7.02 8.23 0.38
C GLY A 476 8.45 8.58 0.80
N LEU A 477 8.63 9.71 1.51
CA LEU A 477 9.91 10.09 2.12
C LEU A 477 10.17 9.27 3.39
N GLU A 478 9.14 9.08 4.21
CA GLU A 478 9.16 8.42 5.53
C GLU A 478 10.02 9.15 6.59
N SER A 479 11.30 9.41 6.32
CA SER A 479 12.22 10.10 7.24
C SER A 479 13.29 10.88 6.46
N GLY A 480 13.78 11.98 7.03
CA GLY A 480 14.96 12.71 6.55
C GLY A 480 16.27 12.23 7.19
N CYS A 481 16.25 11.13 7.95
CA CYS A 481 17.44 10.53 8.52
C CYS A 481 17.80 9.23 7.78
N GLN A 482 18.98 9.18 7.15
CA GLN A 482 19.43 8.00 6.38
C GLN A 482 19.44 6.72 7.23
N LYS A 483 19.87 6.80 8.50
CA LYS A 483 19.83 5.67 9.45
C LYS A 483 18.41 5.08 9.59
N THR A 484 17.39 5.93 9.69
CA THR A 484 15.99 5.47 9.78
C THR A 484 15.55 4.86 8.46
N ILE A 485 15.87 5.50 7.32
CA ILE A 485 15.56 4.99 5.98
C ILE A 485 16.19 3.61 5.72
N ASP A 486 17.42 3.40 6.17
CA ASP A 486 18.12 2.13 6.06
C ASP A 486 17.48 1.05 6.93
N LYS A 487 17.06 1.39 8.16
CA LYS A 487 16.35 0.45 9.03
C LYS A 487 14.95 0.10 8.50
N LEU A 488 14.26 1.03 7.87
CA LEU A 488 12.99 0.77 7.15
C LEU A 488 13.20 -0.02 5.85
N ASP A 489 14.45 -0.17 5.43
CA ASP A 489 14.82 -0.87 4.21
C ASP A 489 14.14 -0.28 2.96
N LYS A 490 13.91 1.05 2.97
CA LYS A 490 13.18 1.80 1.91
C LYS A 490 14.02 2.05 0.66
N GLY A 491 15.36 2.02 0.81
CA GLY A 491 16.35 2.19 -0.26
C GLY A 491 16.40 3.58 -0.88
N THR A 492 15.80 4.58 -0.24
CA THR A 492 15.92 5.98 -0.62
C THR A 492 17.29 6.52 -0.18
N ASP A 493 17.97 7.24 -1.05
CA ASP A 493 19.12 8.07 -0.68
C ASP A 493 18.62 9.47 -0.33
N VAL A 494 18.67 9.82 0.96
CA VAL A 494 18.19 11.12 1.47
C VAL A 494 18.94 12.28 0.82
N ASN A 495 20.21 12.12 0.45
CA ASN A 495 21.00 13.20 -0.15
C ASN A 495 20.52 13.55 -1.57
N LYS A 496 19.92 12.57 -2.27
CA LYS A 496 19.38 12.77 -3.63
C LYS A 496 17.94 13.28 -3.64
N VAL A 497 17.24 13.29 -2.50
CA VAL A 497 15.83 13.75 -2.42
C VAL A 497 15.66 15.17 -2.97
N HIS A 498 16.58 16.08 -2.65
CA HIS A 498 16.53 17.45 -3.16
C HIS A 498 16.61 17.50 -4.70
N GLN A 499 17.51 16.71 -5.29
CA GLN A 499 17.66 16.63 -6.74
C GLN A 499 16.41 16.02 -7.39
N HIS A 500 15.89 14.92 -6.86
CA HIS A 500 14.66 14.30 -7.39
C HIS A 500 13.45 15.23 -7.34
N CYS A 501 13.26 15.97 -6.24
CA CYS A 501 12.21 16.97 -6.16
C CYS A 501 12.42 18.07 -7.20
N LYS A 502 13.66 18.55 -7.39
CA LYS A 502 14.00 19.53 -8.41
C LYS A 502 13.67 19.03 -9.83
N ASP A 503 14.10 17.82 -10.18
CA ASP A 503 13.86 17.24 -11.51
C ASP A 503 12.36 17.10 -11.80
N ALA A 504 11.58 16.66 -10.83
CA ALA A 504 10.13 16.57 -10.95
C ALA A 504 9.47 17.95 -11.12
N LYS A 505 9.94 18.96 -10.37
CA LYS A 505 9.45 20.35 -10.50
C LYS A 505 9.81 20.99 -11.83
N ASP A 506 11.04 20.78 -12.30
CA ASP A 506 11.51 21.29 -13.59
C ASP A 506 10.73 20.65 -14.75
N ALA A 507 10.31 19.38 -14.60
CA ALA A 507 9.38 18.73 -15.51
C ALA A 507 7.94 19.27 -15.41
N GLY A 508 7.62 20.14 -14.44
CA GLY A 508 6.30 20.74 -14.26
C GLY A 508 5.29 19.86 -13.51
N LEU A 509 5.77 18.91 -12.71
CA LEU A 509 4.94 18.06 -11.86
C LEU A 509 4.68 18.71 -10.49
N THR A 510 3.57 18.32 -9.85
CA THR A 510 3.32 18.59 -8.44
C THR A 510 4.03 17.55 -7.59
N VAL A 511 4.80 17.99 -6.61
CA VAL A 511 5.50 17.12 -5.69
C VAL A 511 4.78 17.12 -4.34
N HIS A 512 4.26 15.95 -3.95
CA HIS A 512 3.70 15.69 -2.63
C HIS A 512 4.62 14.71 -1.90
N ILE A 513 5.09 15.02 -0.69
CA ILE A 513 5.87 14.08 0.14
C ILE A 513 5.07 13.59 1.35
N THR A 514 5.23 12.32 1.73
CA THR A 514 4.73 11.79 3.00
C THR A 514 5.88 11.46 3.94
N MET A 515 5.72 11.75 5.21
CA MET A 515 6.71 11.48 6.26
C MET A 515 6.04 10.99 7.53
N MET A 516 6.79 10.25 8.33
CA MET A 516 6.34 9.74 9.61
C MET A 516 7.31 10.17 10.72
N VAL A 517 6.80 10.27 11.95
CA VAL A 517 7.59 10.63 13.12
C VAL A 517 7.27 9.66 14.26
N GLY A 518 8.30 9.31 15.05
CA GLY A 518 8.14 8.50 16.26
C GLY A 518 8.55 7.04 16.06
N TYR A 519 9.59 6.79 15.27
CA TYR A 519 10.19 5.45 15.22
C TYR A 519 10.85 5.12 16.56
N PRO A 520 10.82 3.86 17.01
CA PRO A 520 11.31 3.52 18.35
C PRO A 520 12.81 3.71 18.52
N TRP A 521 13.58 3.66 17.41
CA TRP A 521 15.02 3.91 17.38
C TRP A 521 15.41 5.34 16.95
N GLU A 522 14.43 6.21 16.69
CA GLU A 522 14.66 7.59 16.26
C GLU A 522 14.87 8.48 17.49
N THR A 523 15.94 9.29 17.48
CA THR A 523 16.12 10.35 18.47
C THR A 523 15.39 11.62 18.03
N LYS A 524 15.19 12.57 18.96
CA LYS A 524 14.63 13.88 18.66
C LYS A 524 15.40 14.61 17.55
N GLU A 525 16.72 14.48 17.52
CA GLU A 525 17.58 15.05 16.50
C GLU A 525 17.32 14.42 15.13
N ASP A 526 17.13 13.10 15.08
CA ASP A 526 16.78 12.38 13.85
C ASP A 526 15.40 12.81 13.31
N ALA A 527 14.39 12.92 14.19
CA ALA A 527 13.07 13.43 13.82
C ALA A 527 13.15 14.89 13.31
N MET A 528 14.00 15.72 13.92
CA MET A 528 14.22 17.10 13.48
C MET A 528 14.95 17.21 12.14
N LYS A 529 15.77 16.22 11.74
CA LYS A 529 16.32 16.15 10.36
C LYS A 529 15.19 16.02 9.34
N THR A 530 14.20 15.17 9.62
CA THR A 530 12.99 15.02 8.79
C THR A 530 12.25 16.34 8.62
N PHE A 531 11.95 17.03 9.73
CA PHE A 531 11.31 18.35 9.70
C PHE A 531 12.12 19.39 8.91
N ASN A 532 13.42 19.48 9.18
CA ASN A 532 14.28 20.47 8.54
C ASN A 532 14.40 20.24 7.03
N LEU A 533 14.48 18.99 6.59
CA LEU A 533 14.48 18.64 5.17
C LEU A 533 13.16 19.05 4.51
N ALA A 534 12.01 18.67 5.09
CA ALA A 534 10.70 19.05 4.55
C ALA A 534 10.53 20.57 4.45
N LYS A 535 10.89 21.29 5.52
CA LYS A 535 10.86 22.76 5.57
C LYS A 535 11.73 23.39 4.49
N ASP A 536 12.95 22.91 4.30
CA ASP A 536 13.87 23.42 3.26
C ASP A 536 13.29 23.23 1.86
N LEU A 537 12.84 22.00 1.54
CA LEU A 537 12.25 21.66 0.25
C LEU A 537 11.02 22.54 -0.06
N MET A 538 10.14 22.72 0.92
CA MET A 538 8.93 23.55 0.75
C MET A 538 9.27 25.04 0.62
N HIS A 539 10.22 25.57 1.40
CA HIS A 539 10.66 26.97 1.28
C HIS A 539 11.35 27.28 -0.05
N LYS A 540 12.00 26.30 -0.66
CA LYS A 540 12.58 26.40 -2.00
C LYS A 540 11.55 26.21 -3.12
N GLY A 541 10.30 25.87 -2.80
CA GLY A 541 9.26 25.58 -3.78
C GLY A 541 9.46 24.25 -4.51
N LEU A 542 10.30 23.36 -3.96
CA LEU A 542 10.58 22.04 -4.53
C LEU A 542 9.51 21.01 -4.17
N VAL A 543 8.80 21.24 -3.08
CA VAL A 543 7.67 20.43 -2.59
C VAL A 543 6.47 21.33 -2.43
N ASP A 544 5.34 20.92 -3.01
CA ASP A 544 4.09 21.68 -2.97
C ASP A 544 3.27 21.35 -1.73
N ILE A 545 3.22 20.08 -1.37
CA ILE A 545 2.36 19.51 -0.34
C ILE A 545 3.16 18.46 0.45
N HIS A 546 2.94 18.39 1.76
CA HIS A 546 3.40 17.29 2.59
C HIS A 546 2.28 16.74 3.49
N GLN A 547 2.40 15.47 3.83
CA GLN A 547 1.60 14.79 4.85
C GLN A 547 2.54 14.27 5.93
N SER A 548 2.31 14.64 7.19
CA SER A 548 3.07 14.16 8.35
C SER A 548 2.16 13.34 9.26
N THR A 549 2.60 12.15 9.62
CA THR A 549 1.84 11.25 10.50
C THR A 549 2.71 10.66 11.61
N VAL A 550 2.07 10.08 12.63
CA VAL A 550 2.75 9.28 13.65
C VAL A 550 2.96 7.85 13.13
N VAL A 551 4.12 7.26 13.42
CA VAL A 551 4.42 5.88 13.00
C VAL A 551 3.51 4.90 13.76
N MET A 552 2.66 4.16 13.04
CA MET A 552 1.83 3.10 13.62
C MET A 552 2.35 1.71 13.26
N PRO A 553 2.63 0.86 14.27
CA PRO A 553 2.94 -0.55 14.04
C PRO A 553 1.64 -1.35 13.98
N TYR A 554 1.22 -1.81 12.81
CA TYR A 554 0.03 -2.67 12.68
C TYR A 554 0.38 -4.15 12.85
N PRO A 555 -0.50 -4.98 13.45
CA PRO A 555 -0.31 -6.43 13.54
C PRO A 555 0.07 -7.05 12.20
N GLY A 556 1.06 -7.94 12.22
CA GLY A 556 1.58 -8.61 11.02
C GLY A 556 2.63 -7.83 10.25
N THR A 557 2.96 -6.62 10.68
CA THR A 557 4.15 -5.91 10.18
C THR A 557 5.40 -6.33 10.94
N PRO A 558 6.58 -6.37 10.30
CA PRO A 558 7.85 -6.61 11.00
C PRO A 558 8.09 -5.63 12.15
N LEU A 559 7.66 -4.37 11.97
CA LEU A 559 7.77 -3.34 13.00
C LEU A 559 6.93 -3.66 14.24
N TYR A 560 5.73 -4.22 14.08
CA TYR A 560 4.89 -4.60 15.22
C TYR A 560 5.48 -5.76 16.01
N GLU A 561 5.97 -6.79 15.32
CA GLU A 561 6.59 -7.93 16.01
C GLU A 561 7.89 -7.54 16.72
N GLU A 562 8.72 -6.68 16.11
CA GLU A 562 9.90 -6.11 16.77
C GLU A 562 9.47 -5.25 17.97
N ALA A 563 8.49 -4.36 17.81
CA ALA A 563 8.02 -3.50 18.90
C ALA A 563 7.42 -4.28 20.07
N ALA A 564 6.72 -5.38 19.81
CA ALA A 564 6.18 -6.26 20.84
C ALA A 564 7.32 -6.99 21.59
N ARG A 565 8.30 -7.54 20.86
CA ARG A 565 9.44 -8.27 21.45
C ARG A 565 10.34 -7.37 22.29
N GLU A 566 10.64 -6.17 21.81
CA GLU A 566 11.54 -5.22 22.48
C GLU A 566 10.83 -4.33 23.53
N GLY A 567 9.52 -4.53 23.75
CA GLY A 567 8.74 -3.76 24.73
C GLY A 567 8.53 -2.28 24.36
N TRP A 568 8.58 -1.96 23.06
CA TRP A 568 8.40 -0.60 22.55
C TRP A 568 6.94 -0.17 22.46
N LEU A 569 5.98 -1.10 22.47
CA LEU A 569 4.57 -0.74 22.51
C LEU A 569 4.25 0.03 23.80
N ARG A 570 3.44 1.09 23.67
CA ARG A 570 2.91 1.86 24.81
C ARG A 570 1.67 1.22 25.44
N PHE A 571 1.10 0.22 24.77
CA PHE A 571 -0.17 -0.42 25.10
C PHE A 571 -0.02 -1.94 24.99
N GLU A 572 -1.03 -2.68 25.45
CA GLU A 572 -1.04 -4.13 25.33
C GLU A 572 -1.14 -4.55 23.85
N LYS A 573 -0.59 -5.74 23.52
CA LYS A 573 -0.59 -6.27 22.13
C LYS A 573 -2.00 -6.50 21.57
N THR A 574 -3.02 -6.49 22.41
CA THR A 574 -4.42 -6.68 22.00
C THR A 574 -5.22 -5.37 21.98
N ASP A 575 -4.62 -4.23 22.33
CA ASP A 575 -5.26 -2.90 22.35
C ASP A 575 -5.33 -2.28 20.93
N TYR A 576 -5.87 -3.01 19.96
CA TYR A 576 -5.84 -2.61 18.55
C TYR A 576 -6.50 -1.26 18.28
N GLU A 577 -7.54 -0.90 19.04
CA GLU A 577 -8.25 0.38 18.95
C GLU A 577 -7.33 1.59 19.20
N LYS A 578 -6.18 1.40 19.86
CA LYS A 578 -5.17 2.45 20.11
C LYS A 578 -4.20 2.65 18.93
N LEU A 579 -4.38 1.91 17.83
CA LEU A 579 -3.58 2.02 16.60
C LEU A 579 -4.26 2.92 15.54
N ALA A 580 -5.08 3.87 15.97
CA ALA A 580 -5.91 4.73 15.12
C ALA A 580 -5.23 6.04 14.64
N MET A 581 -3.90 6.12 14.75
CA MET A 581 -3.06 7.29 14.36
C MET A 581 -3.34 8.60 15.10
N ASP A 582 -4.23 8.60 16.09
CA ASP A 582 -4.57 9.77 16.90
C ASP A 582 -3.57 10.00 18.04
N GLN A 583 -2.82 8.98 18.43
CA GLN A 583 -1.76 9.03 19.42
C GLN A 583 -0.56 8.16 19.03
N PRO A 584 0.66 8.47 19.48
CA PRO A 584 1.82 7.60 19.27
C PRO A 584 1.61 6.23 19.93
N ALA A 585 1.84 5.14 19.20
CA ALA A 585 1.68 3.77 19.73
C ALA A 585 2.99 3.19 20.29
N MET A 586 4.13 3.80 19.98
CA MET A 586 5.46 3.30 20.36
C MET A 586 6.21 4.28 21.26
N LYS A 587 7.06 3.73 22.13
CA LYS A 587 8.09 4.44 22.89
C LYS A 587 9.23 4.78 21.95
N THR A 588 9.87 5.93 22.16
CA THR A 588 11.07 6.36 21.43
C THR A 588 12.25 6.47 22.38
N ILE A 589 13.46 6.69 21.85
CA ILE A 589 14.69 6.78 22.65
C ILE A 589 14.62 7.95 23.66
N ASN A 590 14.27 9.15 23.19
CA ASN A 590 14.34 10.38 23.97
C ASN A 590 13.23 11.40 23.64
N MET A 591 12.09 10.94 23.12
CA MET A 591 10.90 11.78 22.92
C MET A 591 9.71 11.24 23.69
N THR A 592 9.04 12.13 24.39
CA THR A 592 7.69 11.90 24.91
C THR A 592 6.66 11.83 23.77
N PRO A 593 5.50 11.19 23.99
CA PRO A 593 4.40 11.20 23.02
C PRO A 593 3.99 12.61 22.56
N GLU A 594 3.99 13.56 23.48
CA GLU A 594 3.67 14.96 23.24
C GLU A 594 4.70 15.64 22.33
N GLU A 595 5.98 15.28 22.48
CA GLU A 595 7.04 15.76 21.59
C GLU A 595 6.91 15.18 20.19
N VAL A 596 6.57 13.89 20.05
CA VAL A 596 6.31 13.26 18.74
C VAL A 596 5.16 13.97 18.01
N GLN A 597 4.02 14.16 18.68
CA GLN A 597 2.88 14.91 18.13
C GLN A 597 3.26 16.38 17.87
N GLY A 598 4.08 16.97 18.73
CA GLY A 598 4.58 18.34 18.58
C GLY A 598 5.40 18.54 17.30
N ILE A 599 6.21 17.55 16.90
CA ILE A 599 6.95 17.58 15.64
C ILE A 599 5.99 17.43 14.44
N CYS A 600 5.02 16.52 14.51
CA CYS A 600 3.98 16.42 13.47
C CYS A 600 3.24 17.76 13.29
N LYS A 601 2.85 18.41 14.39
CA LYS A 601 2.23 19.75 14.38
C LYS A 601 3.17 20.81 13.80
N LEU A 602 4.47 20.73 14.10
CA LEU A 602 5.48 21.64 13.55
C LEU A 602 5.60 21.50 12.03
N ASN A 603 5.53 20.28 11.49
CA ASN A 603 5.46 20.04 10.04
C ASN A 603 4.27 20.80 9.41
N TYR A 604 3.05 20.65 9.96
CA TYR A 604 1.89 21.37 9.42
C TYR A 604 1.98 22.90 9.57
N LYS A 605 2.75 23.43 10.53
CA LYS A 605 3.01 24.88 10.63
C LYS A 605 3.87 25.43 9.49
N ILE A 606 4.57 24.60 8.71
CA ILE A 606 5.34 25.05 7.53
C ILE A 606 4.42 25.75 6.53
N TYR A 607 3.17 25.27 6.38
CA TYR A 607 2.17 25.88 5.49
C TYR A 607 1.82 27.33 5.84
N LEU A 608 2.02 27.73 7.11
CA LEU A 608 1.73 29.08 7.60
C LEU A 608 2.94 30.01 7.47
N HIS A 609 4.11 29.49 7.09
CA HIS A 609 5.33 30.27 7.06
C HIS A 609 5.35 31.22 5.84
N PRO A 610 5.72 32.51 6.00
CA PRO A 610 5.66 33.49 4.92
C PRO A 610 6.42 33.10 3.65
N LYS A 611 7.58 32.43 3.81
CA LYS A 611 8.34 31.92 2.65
C LYS A 611 7.56 30.86 1.87
N TYR A 612 6.88 29.94 2.53
CA TYR A 612 6.05 28.95 1.85
C TYR A 612 4.86 29.64 1.18
N VAL A 613 4.13 30.50 1.91
CA VAL A 613 2.98 31.23 1.36
C VAL A 613 3.35 32.01 0.11
N TRP A 614 4.48 32.71 0.12
CA TRP A 614 5.00 33.42 -1.05
C TRP A 614 5.29 32.49 -2.22
N GLN A 615 6.01 31.38 -1.99
CA GLN A 615 6.33 30.42 -3.05
C GLN A 615 5.08 29.74 -3.60
N HIS A 616 4.13 29.39 -2.73
CA HIS A 616 2.85 28.81 -3.11
C HIS A 616 2.05 29.81 -3.95
N ALA A 617 1.90 31.05 -3.50
CA ALA A 617 1.20 32.09 -4.24
C ALA A 617 1.83 32.32 -5.63
N LYS A 618 3.16 32.43 -5.70
CA LYS A 618 3.89 32.62 -6.95
C LYS A 618 3.72 31.46 -7.94
N SER A 619 3.65 30.22 -7.45
CA SER A 619 3.64 29.03 -8.31
C SER A 619 2.25 28.51 -8.67
N ARG A 620 1.25 28.70 -7.78
CA ARG A 620 -0.05 28.02 -7.83
C ARG A 620 -1.23 28.95 -8.11
N ILE A 621 -1.19 30.18 -7.62
CA ILE A 621 -2.35 31.08 -7.72
C ILE A 621 -2.28 31.78 -9.08
N LYS A 622 -3.01 31.25 -10.05
CA LYS A 622 -3.11 31.82 -11.41
C LYS A 622 -4.52 32.31 -11.73
N SER A 623 -5.49 31.99 -10.89
CA SER A 623 -6.91 32.31 -11.04
C SER A 623 -7.61 32.50 -9.70
N TRP A 624 -8.79 33.15 -9.71
CA TRP A 624 -9.65 33.32 -8.51
C TRP A 624 -10.11 31.99 -7.91
N GLU A 625 -10.29 30.95 -8.73
CA GLU A 625 -10.58 29.61 -8.26
C GLU A 625 -9.42 29.00 -7.47
N ASP A 626 -8.17 29.28 -7.86
CA ASP A 626 -7.00 28.80 -7.14
C ASP A 626 -6.92 29.44 -5.75
N VAL A 627 -7.38 30.70 -5.61
CA VAL A 627 -7.51 31.37 -4.31
C VAL A 627 -8.51 30.64 -3.41
N LYS A 628 -9.70 30.30 -3.95
CA LYS A 628 -10.71 29.54 -3.20
C LYS A 628 -10.17 28.17 -2.77
N TYR A 629 -9.47 27.48 -3.65
CA TYR A 629 -8.87 26.18 -3.35
C TYR A 629 -7.75 26.27 -2.30
N THR A 630 -6.89 27.29 -2.40
CA THR A 630 -5.88 27.57 -1.37
C THR A 630 -6.53 27.86 -0.02
N TRP A 631 -7.70 28.51 0.01
CA TRP A 631 -8.48 28.72 1.23
C TRP A 631 -9.04 27.42 1.83
N GLU A 632 -9.60 26.54 1.00
CA GLU A 632 -10.05 25.21 1.45
C GLU A 632 -8.88 24.39 2.01
N GLY A 633 -7.73 24.37 1.32
CA GLY A 633 -6.50 23.75 1.82
C GLY A 633 -6.01 24.35 3.15
N PHE A 634 -6.14 25.67 3.32
CA PHE A 634 -5.83 26.34 4.58
C PHE A 634 -6.73 25.84 5.72
N THR A 635 -8.04 25.66 5.49
CA THR A 635 -8.94 25.10 6.51
C THR A 635 -8.56 23.67 6.92
N ALA A 636 -8.12 22.83 5.97
CA ALA A 636 -7.63 21.48 6.23
C ALA A 636 -6.35 21.48 7.07
N VAL A 637 -5.39 22.39 6.77
CA VAL A 637 -4.18 22.57 7.58
C VAL A 637 -4.51 22.96 9.02
N ILE A 638 -5.46 23.86 9.23
CA ILE A 638 -5.92 24.24 10.57
C ILE A 638 -6.59 23.05 11.28
N GLY A 639 -7.36 22.23 10.56
CA GLY A 639 -7.92 20.97 11.06
C GLY A 639 -6.84 20.03 11.60
N HIS A 640 -5.83 19.72 10.79
CA HIS A 640 -4.71 18.87 11.24
C HIS A 640 -3.95 19.45 12.44
N ILE A 641 -3.72 20.77 12.48
CA ILE A 641 -3.09 21.41 13.64
C ILE A 641 -3.94 21.20 14.90
N LYS A 642 -5.27 21.24 14.81
CA LYS A 642 -6.17 20.95 15.93
C LYS A 642 -6.13 19.47 16.33
N ASP A 643 -6.11 18.55 15.37
CA ASP A 643 -6.04 17.10 15.63
C ASP A 643 -4.82 16.76 16.50
N PHE A 644 -3.64 17.28 16.15
CA PHE A 644 -2.41 17.10 16.95
C PHE A 644 -2.34 17.96 18.23
N SER A 645 -3.35 18.80 18.50
CA SER A 645 -3.43 19.62 19.72
C SER A 645 -4.34 19.02 20.80
N ARG A 646 -5.01 17.91 20.52
CA ARG A 646 -5.87 17.22 21.49
C ARG A 646 -4.99 16.58 22.58
N LYS A 647 -5.28 16.85 23.85
CA LYS A 647 -4.58 16.21 24.98
C LYS A 647 -4.99 14.72 25.04
N PRO A 648 -4.06 13.77 25.21
CA PRO A 648 -4.36 12.33 25.30
C PRO A 648 -5.36 11.98 26.41
N GLU A 649 -5.29 12.70 27.54
CA GLU A 649 -6.10 12.46 28.74
C GLU A 649 -7.59 12.82 28.57
N LEU A 650 -7.89 13.78 27.68
CA LEU A 650 -9.27 14.23 27.39
C LEU A 650 -10.00 13.33 26.37
N GLN A 651 -9.32 12.34 25.78
CA GLN A 651 -9.92 11.43 24.79
C GLN A 651 -10.81 10.35 25.42
N ARG A 652 -10.63 10.00 26.70
CA ARG A 652 -11.32 8.84 27.31
C ARG A 652 -12.44 9.17 28.29
N ASP A 653 -12.43 10.36 28.89
CA ASP A 653 -13.46 10.70 29.88
C ASP A 653 -14.86 10.85 29.24
N LYS A 654 -14.94 11.02 27.92
CA LYS A 654 -16.22 11.00 27.17
C LYS A 654 -16.69 9.62 26.72
N SER A 655 -15.80 8.62 26.61
CA SER A 655 -16.20 7.26 26.22
C SER A 655 -16.72 6.43 27.40
N GLU A 656 -16.28 6.76 28.63
CA GLU A 656 -16.76 6.10 29.85
C GLU A 656 -17.98 6.80 30.49
N LEU A 657 -18.33 8.02 30.08
CA LEU A 657 -19.44 8.81 30.63
C LEU A 657 -20.42 9.28 29.54
N LEU A 658 -21.12 8.35 28.88
CA LEU A 658 -22.33 8.72 28.12
C LEU A 658 -23.48 7.78 28.46
N SER A 659 -24.41 8.29 29.25
CA SER A 659 -25.71 7.65 29.45
C SER A 659 -26.48 7.60 28.13
N LYS A 660 -27.36 6.60 27.97
CA LYS A 660 -28.19 6.40 26.76
C LYS A 660 -28.94 7.68 26.31
N GLU A 661 -29.25 8.58 27.25
CA GLU A 661 -29.92 9.86 26.97
C GLU A 661 -29.03 10.91 26.29
N GLN A 662 -27.71 10.90 26.54
CA GLN A 662 -26.79 11.86 25.92
C GLN A 662 -26.48 11.49 24.47
N VAL A 663 -26.39 10.20 24.16
CA VAL A 663 -26.30 9.69 22.77
C VAL A 663 -27.59 10.05 22.00
N ALA A 664 -28.77 9.92 22.63
CA ALA A 664 -30.03 10.32 22.03
C ALA A 664 -30.13 11.84 21.76
N ARG A 665 -29.60 12.68 22.65
CA ARG A 665 -29.54 14.15 22.44
C ARG A 665 -28.57 14.58 21.35
N MET A 666 -27.46 13.86 21.16
CA MET A 666 -26.55 14.14 20.04
C MET A 666 -27.19 13.79 18.68
N ASN A 667 -28.00 12.72 18.63
CA ASN A 667 -28.76 12.35 17.43
C ASN A 667 -29.88 13.37 17.09
N ALA A 668 -30.45 14.06 18.09
CA ALA A 668 -31.49 15.05 17.87
C ALA A 668 -30.98 16.39 17.29
N ASN A 669 -29.71 16.74 17.50
CA ASN A 669 -29.14 18.02 17.06
C ASN A 669 -28.48 17.99 15.66
N LEU A 670 -28.50 16.85 14.97
CA LEU A 670 -28.06 16.70 13.57
C LEU A 670 -29.20 16.93 12.56
N HIS A 671 -30.42 17.23 13.02
CA HIS A 671 -31.52 17.66 12.16
C HIS A 671 -31.47 19.18 11.92
N ASN A 672 -30.72 19.60 10.91
CA ASN A 672 -31.03 20.86 10.21
C ASN A 672 -31.08 20.60 8.70
N PRO A 673 -32.26 20.62 8.07
CA PRO A 673 -32.42 20.30 6.66
C PRO A 673 -32.12 21.54 5.81
N ARG A 674 -31.05 21.47 5.01
CA ARG A 674 -31.05 22.12 3.69
C ARG A 674 -31.07 21.03 2.63
N GLN A 675 -32.23 20.40 2.55
CA GLN A 675 -32.66 19.61 1.40
C GLN A 675 -33.31 20.56 0.41
N ASP A 676 -32.58 21.01 -0.61
CA ASP A 676 -33.22 21.36 -1.88
C ASP A 676 -33.33 20.06 -2.69
N LEU A 677 -34.35 19.27 -2.37
CA LEU A 677 -34.76 18.08 -3.11
C LEU A 677 -35.40 18.53 -4.43
N VAL A 678 -34.70 18.36 -5.55
CA VAL A 678 -35.38 18.23 -6.84
C VAL A 678 -36.03 16.86 -6.87
N ALA A 679 -37.32 16.82 -6.58
CA ALA A 679 -38.14 15.61 -6.68
C ALA A 679 -38.18 15.11 -8.14
N ILE A 680 -37.48 14.01 -8.41
CA ILE A 680 -37.63 13.27 -9.67
C ILE A 680 -38.93 12.46 -9.56
N LYS A 681 -39.92 12.74 -10.41
CA LYS A 681 -41.13 11.92 -10.54
C LYS A 681 -40.74 10.50 -10.98
N PRO A 682 -41.39 9.44 -10.46
CA PRO A 682 -41.17 8.08 -10.95
C PRO A 682 -41.68 7.96 -12.38
N GLY A 683 -40.82 7.59 -13.33
CA GLY A 683 -41.24 7.22 -14.70
C GLY A 683 -40.47 7.82 -15.89
N ALA A 684 -39.38 8.56 -15.71
CA ALA A 684 -38.60 9.08 -16.83
C ALA A 684 -37.39 8.18 -17.16
N THR A 685 -37.55 7.30 -18.14
CA THR A 685 -36.45 6.56 -18.78
C THR A 685 -35.86 7.42 -19.91
N GLU A 686 -34.96 8.35 -19.58
CA GLU A 686 -33.88 8.86 -20.45
C GLU A 686 -33.15 10.05 -19.79
N PRO A 687 -31.81 10.16 -19.91
CA PRO A 687 -31.05 11.27 -19.36
C PRO A 687 -31.25 12.55 -20.18
N ILE A 688 -31.62 13.65 -19.51
CA ILE A 688 -31.73 14.99 -20.12
C ILE A 688 -30.32 15.50 -20.49
N PRO A 689 -30.07 15.97 -21.72
CA PRO A 689 -28.77 16.53 -22.09
C PRO A 689 -28.57 17.94 -21.53
N TYR A 690 -27.38 18.21 -21.02
CA TYR A 690 -26.92 19.53 -20.57
C TYR A 690 -26.87 20.52 -21.77
N ARG A 691 -27.71 21.57 -21.74
CA ARG A 691 -27.55 22.76 -22.59
C ARG A 691 -27.58 24.04 -21.76
N HIS A 692 -26.56 24.87 -22.01
CA HIS A 692 -26.41 26.30 -21.78
C HIS A 692 -27.30 26.98 -20.73
N ILE A 693 -26.70 27.36 -19.60
CA ILE A 693 -27.26 28.38 -18.71
C ILE A 693 -26.89 29.74 -19.32
N GLU A 694 -27.86 30.36 -20.00
CA GLU A 694 -27.85 31.81 -20.24
C GLU A 694 -28.16 32.56 -18.93
N GLU A 695 -27.62 33.77 -18.84
CA GLU A 695 -27.63 34.68 -17.71
C GLU A 695 -28.99 34.82 -17.01
N VAL A 696 -29.10 34.33 -15.78
CA VAL A 696 -30.13 34.80 -14.84
C VAL A 696 -29.52 35.92 -14.02
N LYS A 697 -29.81 37.17 -14.42
CA LYS A 697 -29.64 38.36 -13.57
C LYS A 697 -30.57 38.21 -12.36
N VAL A 698 -30.00 38.05 -11.17
CA VAL A 698 -30.72 38.22 -9.92
C VAL A 698 -30.26 39.54 -9.30
N GLU A 699 -31.15 40.53 -9.32
CA GLU A 699 -30.99 41.80 -8.61
C GLU A 699 -30.94 41.55 -7.09
N MET A 700 -29.87 41.99 -6.44
CA MET A 700 -29.79 42.02 -4.97
C MET A 700 -30.42 43.33 -4.46
N PRO A 701 -31.33 43.29 -3.48
CA PRO A 701 -31.75 44.50 -2.79
C PRO A 701 -30.67 44.95 -1.79
N LEU A 702 -30.24 46.20 -1.97
CA LEU A 702 -29.50 47.03 -1.02
C LEU A 702 -30.38 47.38 0.20
N GLN A 703 -29.87 47.17 1.41
CA GLN A 703 -30.05 48.00 2.61
C GLN A 703 -29.04 47.52 3.69
N ILE A 704 -27.88 48.18 3.89
CA ILE A 704 -27.56 49.30 4.83
C ILE A 704 -28.00 48.93 6.27
N VAL A 705 -27.26 49.02 7.39
CA VAL A 705 -26.26 49.93 8.01
C VAL A 705 -25.66 49.08 9.19
N ARG A 706 -24.40 49.12 9.66
CA ARG A 706 -23.44 50.19 9.92
C ARG A 706 -22.05 49.58 10.13
#